data_AF-A0A838Y1B8-F1
#
_entry.id   AF-A0A838Y1B8-F1
#
_cell.length_a   1.000
_cell.length_b   1.000
_cell.length_c   1.000
_cell.angle_alpha   90.00
_cell.angle_beta   90.00
_cell.angle_gamma   90.00
#
_symmetry.space_group_name_H-M   'P 1'
#
loop_
_entity.id
_entity.type
_entity.pdbx_description
1 polymer ?
#
loop_
_entity_poly.entity_id
_entity_poly.type
_entity_poly.pdbx_seq_one_letter_code
_entity_poly.pdbx_strand_id
1 'polypeptide(L)'
;MDKFKKISFFLSLILFISCSSEDKNWYPFPNSFFGQTYTAGPIALTSNLNERNIWQNINELNTSLARMSYVMQLGVPEVNIAWFLQDGAWPDEPNFQFRRLNSNYQESEISKHINLNGYTYDRISEKNLLSSNISGNKLNIGNGSYQALLVTNLKHTSPSILRKILALADAGLKVIFIGDFPQRSTGLSNFKIKDTEIVRYVEKISKLVFQLNDTQDLANTLKDLNIDPLIALLDKDKNYFRSAIRSCGSHKIIYFFNDSYEAQKKFFYLNKSLKNIKILDPFDGAIDEFSYRNFEENLTISIEGGKAKILILSQRTDSNNENCFKANEWINPDERYFPILRWWWPGNAVEKAKIQTELQKFKKANFSSIELQTLTIGMPKKYLMQNKNEIFQVGEQPFFDNLKYLFSQANAFKMNVDLTLGSGWSSGGPFIKDFPAQQLIKSELEIIGPVNGTIKPPKIQEPNYVSKTNFIVNKTIGKFDQDIDLMKVTLAKVKQSQKIDILTEFVDVSHSLNEDGLKLDVPAGKYKLFFIYQNNVSHNTLGSAYKGAWDESLVLDHLNKGGVEEYIEKLGNNWIEKIKPFKPRNFFIDSFELIGELPWSKKFFKTFEEMHGYSIAPYLPLIFKKNGESKYLYAIFGEEFLYQSEHNLSERVYEDYLHTREKLFMTEFLLPIKNWTSSLNIKLRLQAHGGYGNYLDAYAIADIPESEGLFAGGSFDFLKLASSAGNIANKKIVSSESFIKIDFNYNKLKIEDYERLAGNAFAAGINQIVFHGYPYELSY
;
A
#
# COMPACT_ATOMS: atom_id res chain seq x y z
N MET A 1 -0.19 12.09 -25.35
CA MET A 1 -0.33 10.62 -25.25
C MET A 1 -1.43 10.18 -24.27
N ASP A 2 -1.58 10.80 -23.10
CA ASP A 2 -2.59 10.39 -22.09
C ASP A 2 -4.07 10.52 -22.51
N LYS A 3 -4.42 11.54 -23.30
CA LYS A 3 -5.79 11.65 -23.85
C LYS A 3 -6.12 10.49 -24.79
N PHE A 4 -5.15 9.99 -25.55
CA PHE A 4 -5.34 8.84 -26.45
C PHE A 4 -5.43 7.52 -25.68
N LYS A 5 -4.71 7.35 -24.56
CA LYS A 5 -4.89 6.21 -23.64
C LYS A 5 -6.28 6.22 -23.00
N LYS A 6 -6.78 7.37 -22.54
CA LYS A 6 -8.14 7.52 -21.97
C LYS A 6 -9.24 7.23 -23.00
N ILE A 7 -9.10 7.73 -24.24
CA ILE A 7 -10.06 7.47 -25.32
C ILE A 7 -10.00 6.00 -25.77
N SER A 8 -8.80 5.41 -25.85
CA SER A 8 -8.64 3.99 -26.15
C SER A 8 -9.31 3.11 -25.10
N PHE A 9 -9.17 3.41 -23.80
CA PHE A 9 -9.82 2.68 -22.70
C PHE A 9 -11.35 2.66 -22.85
N PHE A 10 -11.95 3.82 -23.11
CA PHE A 10 -13.40 3.95 -23.33
C PHE A 10 -13.87 3.27 -24.63
N LEU A 11 -13.11 3.34 -25.73
CA LEU A 11 -13.46 2.63 -26.96
C LEU A 11 -13.31 1.10 -26.82
N SER A 12 -12.31 0.61 -26.09
CA SER A 12 -12.18 -0.83 -25.81
C SER A 12 -13.28 -1.36 -24.87
N LEU A 13 -13.84 -0.50 -24.00
CA LEU A 13 -15.00 -0.82 -23.17
C LEU A 13 -16.27 -1.07 -24.01
N ILE A 14 -16.39 -0.42 -25.17
CA ILE A 14 -17.54 -0.52 -26.08
C ILE A 14 -17.39 -1.69 -27.07
N LEU A 15 -16.15 -2.14 -27.35
CA LEU A 15 -15.86 -3.17 -28.35
C LEU A 15 -15.82 -4.62 -27.81
N PHE A 16 -15.82 -4.83 -26.48
CA PHE A 16 -15.93 -6.16 -25.86
C PHE A 16 -17.35 -6.39 -25.32
N ILE A 17 -18.31 -6.42 -26.25
CA ILE A 17 -19.64 -6.98 -26.01
C ILE A 17 -19.55 -8.46 -26.42
N SER A 18 -20.03 -9.35 -25.54
CA SER A 18 -20.04 -10.82 -25.66
C SER A 18 -18.80 -11.55 -25.12
N CYS A 19 -18.87 -11.91 -23.83
CA CYS A 19 -18.42 -13.18 -23.26
C CYS A 19 -18.69 -13.16 -21.76
N SER A 20 -19.97 -13.29 -21.37
CA SER A 20 -20.28 -13.80 -20.03
C SER A 20 -20.22 -15.32 -20.12
N SER A 21 -19.14 -15.91 -19.64
CA SER A 21 -19.15 -17.33 -19.31
C SER A 21 -20.13 -17.51 -18.16
N GLU A 22 -21.18 -18.30 -18.39
CA GLU A 22 -22.02 -18.89 -17.34
C GLU A 22 -21.23 -19.99 -16.60
N ASP A 23 -20.02 -19.68 -16.14
CA ASP A 23 -19.34 -20.54 -15.19
C ASP A 23 -20.14 -20.47 -13.89
N LYS A 24 -20.86 -21.55 -13.60
CA LYS A 24 -21.68 -21.70 -12.38
C LYS A 24 -20.85 -21.73 -11.10
N ASN A 25 -19.52 -21.68 -11.19
CA ASN A 25 -18.64 -21.69 -10.02
C ASN A 25 -18.30 -20.28 -9.59
N TRP A 26 -18.48 -20.04 -8.30
CA TRP A 26 -18.19 -18.73 -7.72
C TRP A 26 -16.70 -18.40 -7.77
N TYR A 27 -16.42 -17.20 -8.27
CA TYR A 27 -15.15 -16.50 -8.12
C TYR A 27 -15.46 -15.05 -7.71
N PRO A 28 -14.80 -14.50 -6.68
CA PRO A 28 -15.08 -13.16 -6.21
C PRO A 28 -14.83 -12.03 -7.22
N PHE A 29 -13.93 -12.22 -8.18
CA PHE A 29 -13.49 -11.12 -9.06
C PHE A 29 -13.70 -11.39 -10.55
N PRO A 30 -14.93 -11.75 -10.99
CA PRO A 30 -15.20 -12.07 -12.39
C PRO A 30 -15.31 -10.80 -13.24
N ASN A 31 -15.37 -10.97 -14.57
CA ASN A 31 -15.67 -9.87 -15.49
C ASN A 31 -17.10 -9.36 -15.26
N SER A 32 -17.31 -8.03 -15.24
CA SER A 32 -18.66 -7.46 -15.18
C SER A 32 -18.76 -6.04 -15.74
N PHE A 33 -18.83 -5.93 -17.06
CA PHE A 33 -19.08 -4.63 -17.71
C PHE A 33 -20.56 -4.21 -17.62
N PHE A 34 -21.49 -5.18 -17.56
CA PHE A 34 -22.94 -4.95 -17.61
C PHE A 34 -23.78 -5.99 -16.82
N GLY A 35 -23.16 -6.77 -15.92
CA GLY A 35 -23.79 -7.92 -15.26
C GLY A 35 -24.65 -7.57 -14.03
N GLN A 36 -25.52 -8.49 -13.60
CA GLN A 36 -26.23 -8.44 -12.30
C GLN A 36 -25.36 -8.90 -11.12
N THR A 37 -24.06 -9.11 -11.34
CA THR A 37 -23.08 -9.56 -10.34
C THR A 37 -22.56 -8.38 -9.53
N TYR A 38 -22.44 -8.56 -8.22
CA TYR A 38 -21.84 -7.55 -7.34
C TYR A 38 -20.32 -7.64 -7.48
N THR A 39 -19.66 -6.65 -8.08
CA THR A 39 -18.22 -6.71 -8.41
C THR A 39 -17.45 -5.53 -7.87
N ALA A 40 -16.12 -5.68 -7.73
CA ALA A 40 -15.20 -4.63 -7.33
C ALA A 40 -14.77 -3.70 -8.48
N GLY A 41 -15.34 -3.89 -9.68
CA GLY A 41 -15.04 -3.11 -10.88
C GLY A 41 -15.41 -3.85 -12.16
N PRO A 42 -15.28 -3.19 -13.33
CA PRO A 42 -15.78 -3.74 -14.59
C PRO A 42 -14.92 -4.86 -15.20
N ILE A 43 -13.63 -4.93 -14.83
CA ILE A 43 -12.64 -5.88 -15.38
C ILE A 43 -12.32 -6.95 -14.33
N ALA A 44 -12.20 -8.22 -14.75
CA ALA A 44 -11.81 -9.31 -13.86
C ALA A 44 -10.41 -9.13 -13.30
N LEU A 45 -10.20 -9.72 -12.13
CA LEU A 45 -8.88 -10.00 -11.63
C LEU A 45 -8.49 -11.44 -12.03
N THR A 46 -7.27 -11.65 -12.55
CA THR A 46 -6.73 -12.98 -12.84
C THR A 46 -6.26 -13.60 -11.54
N SER A 47 -6.44 -14.93 -11.40
CA SER A 47 -5.82 -15.81 -10.38
C SER A 47 -6.79 -16.87 -9.87
N ASN A 48 -7.84 -17.23 -10.63
CA ASN A 48 -8.80 -18.22 -10.17
C ASN A 48 -8.11 -19.58 -9.92
N LEU A 49 -7.69 -19.79 -8.68
CA LEU A 49 -6.94 -20.98 -8.30
C LEU A 49 -7.81 -22.22 -8.43
N ASN A 50 -9.15 -22.15 -8.48
CA ASN A 50 -9.99 -23.35 -8.67
C ASN A 50 -9.72 -24.09 -9.97
N GLU A 51 -9.04 -23.46 -10.92
CA GLU A 51 -8.81 -24.09 -12.21
C GLU A 51 -7.71 -25.17 -12.20
N ARG A 52 -8.00 -26.31 -12.84
CA ARG A 52 -7.25 -27.59 -12.67
C ARG A 52 -5.75 -27.58 -12.96
N ASN A 53 -5.26 -26.66 -13.78
CA ASN A 53 -3.91 -26.76 -14.35
C ASN A 53 -2.80 -26.39 -13.35
N ILE A 54 -3.03 -25.46 -12.41
CA ILE A 54 -2.00 -25.03 -11.45
C ILE A 54 -1.81 -26.06 -10.32
N TRP A 55 -2.89 -26.73 -9.89
CA TRP A 55 -2.85 -27.71 -8.80
C TRP A 55 -2.01 -28.95 -9.08
N GLN A 56 -1.73 -29.25 -10.35
CA GLN A 56 -0.88 -30.37 -10.72
C GLN A 56 0.57 -30.16 -10.26
N ASN A 57 1.06 -28.92 -10.27
CA ASN A 57 2.46 -28.57 -9.98
C ASN A 57 2.59 -27.61 -8.77
N ILE A 58 1.52 -27.47 -7.97
CA ILE A 58 1.48 -26.48 -6.88
C ILE A 58 2.42 -26.85 -5.73
N ASN A 59 2.71 -28.13 -5.56
CA ASN A 59 3.63 -28.60 -4.52
C ASN A 59 5.07 -28.18 -4.82
N GLU A 60 5.48 -28.33 -6.07
CA GLU A 60 6.79 -27.91 -6.57
C GLU A 60 6.92 -26.39 -6.44
N LEU A 61 5.90 -25.64 -6.87
CA LEU A 61 5.84 -24.19 -6.68
C LEU A 61 5.99 -23.82 -5.20
N ASN A 62 5.12 -24.34 -4.33
CA ASN A 62 5.12 -23.98 -2.91
C ASN A 62 6.41 -24.38 -2.20
N THR A 63 7.06 -25.48 -2.61
CA THR A 63 8.38 -25.88 -2.11
C THR A 63 9.46 -24.88 -2.52
N SER A 64 9.44 -24.40 -3.78
CA SER A 64 10.38 -23.35 -4.23
C SER A 64 10.17 -22.03 -3.48
N LEU A 65 8.91 -21.64 -3.24
CA LEU A 65 8.56 -20.45 -2.45
C LEU A 65 9.04 -20.59 -1.00
N ALA A 66 8.93 -21.79 -0.41
CA ALA A 66 9.41 -22.06 0.94
C ALA A 66 10.93 -21.98 1.05
N ARG A 67 11.68 -22.49 0.07
CA ARG A 67 13.14 -22.37 -0.01
C ARG A 67 13.59 -20.91 -0.10
N MET A 68 12.95 -20.13 -0.97
CA MET A 68 13.22 -18.70 -1.08
C MET A 68 12.88 -17.96 0.22
N SER A 69 11.73 -18.26 0.83
CA SER A 69 11.30 -17.67 2.10
C SER A 69 12.26 -18.00 3.25
N TYR A 70 12.73 -19.24 3.33
CA TYR A 70 13.74 -19.67 4.31
C TYR A 70 15.00 -18.80 4.22
N VAL A 71 15.60 -18.73 3.03
CA VAL A 71 16.84 -17.99 2.79
C VAL A 71 16.65 -16.50 3.04
N MET A 72 15.52 -15.94 2.59
CA MET A 72 15.21 -14.51 2.74
C MET A 72 14.82 -14.12 4.17
N GLN A 73 14.68 -15.07 5.10
CA GLN A 73 14.50 -14.85 6.53
C GLN A 73 15.78 -15.08 7.35
N LEU A 74 16.90 -15.46 6.73
CA LEU A 74 18.18 -15.65 7.42
C LEU A 74 18.92 -14.33 7.63
N GLY A 75 19.51 -14.15 8.81
CA GLY A 75 20.35 -12.98 9.11
C GLY A 75 19.64 -11.63 8.92
N VAL A 76 20.42 -10.59 8.62
CA VAL A 76 19.94 -9.21 8.44
C VAL A 76 20.16 -8.74 7.00
N PRO A 77 19.27 -7.91 6.44
CA PRO A 77 19.46 -7.32 5.11
C PRO A 77 20.72 -6.43 5.08
N GLU A 78 21.45 -6.44 3.95
CA GLU A 78 22.58 -5.55 3.70
C GLU A 78 22.22 -4.58 2.57
N VAL A 79 22.11 -3.30 2.93
CA VAL A 79 21.54 -2.27 2.07
C VAL A 79 22.53 -1.12 1.88
N ASN A 80 22.82 -0.74 0.63
CA ASN A 80 23.80 0.32 0.37
C ASN A 80 23.21 1.72 0.58
N ILE A 81 21.98 1.96 0.09
CA ILE A 81 21.42 3.30 -0.08
C ILE A 81 20.15 3.45 0.77
N ALA A 82 20.09 4.50 1.59
CA ALA A 82 18.84 5.00 2.12
C ALA A 82 18.25 6.02 1.14
N TRP A 83 17.09 5.74 0.55
CA TRP A 83 16.44 6.62 -0.41
C TRP A 83 15.24 7.32 0.25
N PHE A 84 15.34 8.63 0.43
CA PHE A 84 14.31 9.43 1.05
C PHE A 84 13.02 9.49 0.22
N LEU A 85 11.91 9.11 0.84
CA LEU A 85 10.55 9.18 0.28
C LEU A 85 9.83 10.39 0.89
N GLN A 86 9.63 11.44 0.10
CA GLN A 86 9.06 12.71 0.56
C GLN A 86 7.59 12.57 0.96
N ASP A 87 6.72 12.18 0.03
CA ASP A 87 5.27 12.32 0.20
C ASP A 87 4.64 11.20 1.06
N GLY A 88 5.44 10.23 1.49
CA GLY A 88 4.99 9.14 2.36
C GLY A 88 3.95 8.19 1.76
N ALA A 89 3.48 8.44 0.54
CA ALA A 89 2.48 7.65 -0.15
C ALA A 89 2.96 7.27 -1.56
N TRP A 90 2.25 6.31 -2.15
CA TRP A 90 2.41 5.96 -3.56
C TRP A 90 1.27 6.57 -4.37
N PRO A 91 1.51 7.12 -5.58
CA PRO A 91 0.45 7.67 -6.41
C PRO A 91 -0.63 6.63 -6.73
N ASP A 92 -1.90 6.99 -6.54
CA ASP A 92 -3.03 6.13 -6.91
C ASP A 92 -3.26 6.18 -8.43
N GLU A 93 -2.40 5.53 -9.21
CA GLU A 93 -2.52 5.44 -10.66
C GLU A 93 -2.94 4.04 -11.12
N PRO A 94 -3.89 3.91 -12.06
CA PRO A 94 -4.42 2.64 -12.50
C PRO A 94 -3.35 1.90 -13.30
N ASN A 95 -3.04 0.68 -12.90
CA ASN A 95 -2.11 -0.16 -13.63
C ASN A 95 -2.86 -1.30 -14.33
N PHE A 96 -3.13 -1.12 -15.63
CA PHE A 96 -3.63 -2.19 -16.48
C PHE A 96 -2.48 -2.76 -17.31
N GLN A 97 -2.02 -3.96 -16.95
CA GLN A 97 -1.06 -4.69 -17.78
C GLN A 97 -1.82 -5.56 -18.79
N PHE A 98 -1.87 -5.16 -20.07
CA PHE A 98 -2.53 -5.96 -21.09
C PHE A 98 -1.58 -6.97 -21.73
N ARG A 99 -2.04 -8.22 -21.90
CA ARG A 99 -1.34 -9.34 -22.57
C ARG A 99 -0.14 -9.94 -21.83
N ARG A 100 0.99 -9.23 -21.70
CA ARG A 100 2.25 -9.79 -21.19
C ARG A 100 2.60 -9.19 -19.82
N LEU A 101 3.02 -10.03 -18.87
CA LEU A 101 3.47 -9.59 -17.55
C LEU A 101 4.75 -8.75 -17.66
N ASN A 102 4.75 -7.53 -17.15
CA ASN A 102 5.94 -6.71 -17.09
C ASN A 102 6.08 -6.10 -15.70
N SER A 103 6.78 -6.81 -14.82
CA SER A 103 7.18 -6.36 -13.48
C SER A 103 7.96 -5.04 -13.48
N ASN A 104 8.62 -4.67 -14.59
CA ASN A 104 9.36 -3.42 -14.73
C ASN A 104 8.48 -2.22 -15.15
N TYR A 105 7.20 -2.42 -15.47
CA TYR A 105 6.39 -1.40 -16.15
C TYR A 105 6.27 -0.10 -15.35
N GLN A 106 6.20 -0.19 -14.02
CA GLN A 106 6.12 0.96 -13.11
C GLN A 106 7.34 1.12 -12.20
N GLU A 107 8.39 0.33 -12.40
CA GLU A 107 9.66 0.54 -11.70
C GLU A 107 10.31 1.83 -12.23
N SER A 108 10.75 2.70 -11.33
CA SER A 108 11.42 3.95 -11.69
C SER A 108 12.76 3.71 -12.36
N GLU A 109 13.18 4.62 -13.24
CA GLU A 109 14.49 4.54 -13.90
C GLU A 109 15.66 4.55 -12.89
N ILE A 110 15.48 5.22 -11.74
CA ILE A 110 16.46 5.23 -10.64
C ILE A 110 16.57 3.84 -10.02
N SER A 111 15.44 3.20 -9.68
CA SER A 111 15.44 1.84 -9.14
C SER A 111 16.07 0.84 -10.11
N LYS A 112 15.69 0.91 -11.38
CA LYS A 112 16.28 0.13 -12.47
C LYS A 112 17.80 0.27 -12.53
N HIS A 113 18.30 1.51 -12.47
CA HIS A 113 19.74 1.77 -12.55
C HIS A 113 20.48 1.28 -11.29
N ILE A 114 19.90 1.43 -10.10
CA ILE A 114 20.44 0.88 -8.85
C ILE A 114 20.55 -0.65 -8.95
N ASN A 115 19.45 -1.33 -9.32
CA ASN A 115 19.37 -2.78 -9.44
C ASN A 115 20.32 -3.35 -10.50
N LEU A 116 20.35 -2.79 -11.71
CA LEU A 116 21.24 -3.22 -12.80
C LEU A 116 22.73 -3.15 -12.45
N ASN A 117 23.10 -2.23 -11.55
CA ASN A 117 24.47 -2.05 -11.10
C ASN A 117 24.79 -2.84 -9.81
N GLY A 118 23.85 -3.64 -9.31
CA GLY A 118 24.04 -4.52 -8.14
C GLY A 118 23.95 -3.83 -6.78
N TYR A 119 23.55 -2.55 -6.76
CA TYR A 119 23.29 -1.81 -5.53
C TYR A 119 21.93 -2.18 -4.94
N THR A 120 21.83 -2.12 -3.62
CA THR A 120 20.57 -2.31 -2.89
C THR A 120 20.15 -1.00 -2.20
N TYR A 121 18.84 -0.81 -2.05
CA TYR A 121 18.29 0.37 -1.37
C TYR A 121 17.11 0.03 -0.48
N ASP A 122 16.85 0.91 0.49
CA ASP A 122 15.59 0.98 1.24
C ASP A 122 15.01 2.38 1.10
N ARG A 123 13.68 2.49 1.12
CA ARG A 123 12.96 3.76 1.23
C ARG A 123 12.87 4.19 2.70
N ILE A 124 13.09 5.47 2.97
CA ILE A 124 13.02 6.03 4.34
C ILE A 124 12.02 7.18 4.42
N SER A 125 11.26 7.26 5.53
CA SER A 125 10.32 8.36 5.80
C SER A 125 11.01 9.60 6.36
N GLU A 126 10.28 10.71 6.49
CA GLU A 126 10.75 11.90 7.20
C GLU A 126 11.15 11.57 8.64
N LYS A 127 10.33 10.79 9.34
CA LYS A 127 10.60 10.34 10.70
C LYS A 127 11.89 9.52 10.79
N ASN A 128 12.13 8.63 9.83
CA ASN A 128 13.36 7.86 9.74
C ASN A 128 14.59 8.75 9.53
N LEU A 129 14.51 9.70 8.60
CA LEU A 129 15.63 10.60 8.33
C LEU A 129 15.95 11.49 9.53
N LEU A 130 14.94 12.03 10.21
CA LEU A 130 15.13 12.89 11.38
C LEU A 130 15.71 12.13 12.58
N SER A 131 15.32 10.86 12.79
CA SER A 131 15.84 10.02 13.88
C SER A 131 17.20 9.38 13.61
N SER A 132 17.71 9.51 12.38
CA SER A 132 18.96 8.88 11.96
C SER A 132 20.19 9.38 12.72
N ASN A 133 21.26 8.59 12.74
CA ASN A 133 22.57 9.00 13.24
C ASN A 133 23.69 8.51 12.32
N ILE A 134 24.92 9.00 12.55
CA ILE A 134 26.10 8.51 11.84
C ILE A 134 26.98 7.74 12.81
N SER A 135 27.38 6.53 12.40
CA SER A 135 28.45 5.78 13.05
C SER A 135 29.25 5.01 12.00
N GLY A 136 30.59 5.00 12.12
CA GLY A 136 31.46 4.32 11.16
C GLY A 136 31.27 4.78 9.70
N ASN A 137 31.05 6.08 9.49
CA ASN A 137 30.75 6.69 8.17
C ASN A 137 29.48 6.15 7.49
N LYS A 138 28.56 5.54 8.24
CA LYS A 138 27.27 5.06 7.75
C LYS A 138 26.12 5.78 8.44
N LEU A 139 25.04 5.96 7.70
CA LEU A 139 23.75 6.41 8.21
C LEU A 139 23.03 5.23 8.87
N ASN A 140 22.73 5.30 10.16
CA ASN A 140 21.95 4.28 10.85
C ASN A 140 20.55 4.78 11.18
N ILE A 141 19.56 3.93 10.92
CA ILE A 141 18.14 4.19 11.13
C ILE A 141 17.50 2.90 11.63
N GLY A 142 17.06 2.86 12.89
CA GLY A 142 16.58 1.61 13.48
C GLY A 142 17.62 0.50 13.32
N ASN A 143 17.24 -0.58 12.63
CA ASN A 143 18.15 -1.69 12.30
C ASN A 143 18.84 -1.56 10.93
N GLY A 144 18.53 -0.52 10.14
CA GLY A 144 19.18 -0.23 8.87
C GLY A 144 20.51 0.52 9.05
N SER A 145 21.48 0.22 8.20
CA SER A 145 22.78 0.89 8.15
C SER A 145 23.23 1.06 6.70
N TYR A 146 23.40 2.31 6.26
CA TYR A 146 23.52 2.68 4.84
C TYR A 146 24.79 3.49 4.58
N GLN A 147 25.40 3.32 3.41
CA GLN A 147 26.63 4.03 3.00
C GLN A 147 26.34 5.40 2.38
N ALA A 148 25.15 5.59 1.82
CA ALA A 148 24.72 6.86 1.23
C ALA A 148 23.26 7.18 1.51
N LEU A 149 22.96 8.47 1.52
CA LEU A 149 21.61 9.01 1.44
C LEU A 149 21.34 9.47 0.01
N LEU A 150 20.27 8.95 -0.60
CA LEU A 150 19.76 9.38 -1.89
C LEU A 150 18.51 10.23 -1.72
N VAL A 151 18.49 11.38 -2.37
CA VAL A 151 17.36 12.32 -2.39
C VAL A 151 17.02 12.65 -3.84
N THR A 152 15.73 12.63 -4.19
CA THR A 152 15.28 12.76 -5.58
C THR A 152 14.15 13.78 -5.69
N ASN A 153 14.29 14.77 -6.57
CA ASN A 153 13.24 15.75 -6.94
C ASN A 153 12.38 16.26 -5.76
N LEU A 154 13.02 16.84 -4.74
CA LEU A 154 12.28 17.43 -3.62
C LEU A 154 11.58 18.72 -4.06
N LYS A 155 10.27 18.65 -4.32
CA LYS A 155 9.48 19.83 -4.74
C LYS A 155 9.36 20.87 -3.62
N HIS A 156 9.20 20.38 -2.40
CA HIS A 156 9.14 21.16 -1.16
C HIS A 156 9.62 20.29 0.00
N THR A 157 10.02 20.90 1.10
CA THR A 157 10.40 20.14 2.31
C THR A 157 10.40 21.03 3.55
N SER A 158 10.48 20.46 4.76
CA SER A 158 10.63 21.25 5.98
C SER A 158 12.09 21.71 6.19
N PRO A 159 12.34 22.89 6.79
CA PRO A 159 13.69 23.30 7.15
C PRO A 159 14.44 22.31 8.03
N SER A 160 13.74 21.52 8.86
CA SER A 160 14.32 20.45 9.66
C SER A 160 14.93 19.32 8.83
N ILE A 161 14.30 18.95 7.70
CA ILE A 161 14.82 17.91 6.81
C ILE A 161 16.11 18.39 6.15
N LEU A 162 16.13 19.60 5.59
CA LEU A 162 17.37 20.15 5.01
C LEU A 162 18.46 20.35 6.06
N ARG A 163 18.13 20.85 7.25
CA ARG A 163 19.10 20.95 8.35
C ARG A 163 19.69 19.58 8.71
N LYS A 164 18.86 18.53 8.71
CA LYS A 164 19.33 17.17 8.97
C LYS A 164 20.24 16.67 7.86
N ILE A 165 19.87 16.87 6.59
CA ILE A 165 20.70 16.51 5.43
C ILE A 165 22.05 17.23 5.48
N LEU A 166 22.05 18.55 5.77
CA LEU A 166 23.25 19.34 5.93
C LEU A 166 24.15 18.77 7.04
N ALA A 167 23.59 18.51 8.23
CA ALA A 167 24.35 17.94 9.34
C ALA A 167 24.94 16.56 9.02
N LEU A 168 24.23 15.74 8.23
CA LEU A 168 24.74 14.44 7.79
C LEU A 168 25.90 14.60 6.79
N ALA A 169 25.77 15.52 5.83
CA ALA A 169 26.82 15.82 4.85
C ALA A 169 28.08 16.41 5.53
N ASP A 170 27.91 17.36 6.46
CA ASP A 170 29.00 17.95 7.26
C ASP A 170 29.74 16.89 8.10
N ALA A 171 29.02 15.89 8.60
CA ALA A 171 29.59 14.75 9.32
C ALA A 171 30.24 13.70 8.40
N GLY A 172 30.32 13.96 7.09
CA GLY A 172 31.04 13.14 6.12
C GLY A 172 30.22 12.05 5.44
N LEU A 173 28.90 11.97 5.69
CA LEU A 173 28.03 11.04 4.95
C LEU A 173 27.97 11.42 3.47
N LYS A 174 27.98 10.41 2.60
CA LYS A 174 27.76 10.61 1.17
C LYS A 174 26.28 10.88 0.92
N VAL A 175 25.95 12.11 0.51
CA VAL A 175 24.60 12.52 0.14
C VAL A 175 24.57 12.78 -1.35
N ILE A 176 23.69 12.07 -2.05
CA ILE A 176 23.50 12.19 -3.50
C ILE A 176 22.12 12.78 -3.74
N PHE A 177 22.06 13.83 -4.55
CA PHE A 177 20.85 14.54 -4.91
C PHE A 177 20.61 14.41 -6.41
N ILE A 178 19.50 13.80 -6.83
CA ILE A 178 19.14 13.68 -8.25
C ILE A 178 17.99 14.65 -8.56
N GLY A 179 18.25 15.56 -9.49
CA GLY A 179 17.31 16.60 -9.93
C GLY A 179 17.34 17.86 -9.08
N ASP A 180 16.20 18.55 -9.03
CA ASP A 180 16.12 19.91 -8.50
C ASP A 180 16.04 19.95 -6.96
N PHE A 181 16.73 20.93 -6.38
CA PHE A 181 16.58 21.29 -4.97
C PHE A 181 15.23 21.97 -4.71
N PRO A 182 14.66 21.80 -3.50
CA PRO A 182 13.40 22.45 -3.14
C PRO A 182 13.59 23.97 -3.06
N GLN A 183 12.61 24.71 -3.58
CA GLN A 183 12.63 26.18 -3.53
C GLN A 183 11.71 26.75 -2.44
N ARG A 184 10.90 25.89 -1.81
CA ARG A 184 9.91 26.29 -0.82
C ARG A 184 9.79 25.31 0.33
N SER A 185 9.28 25.80 1.45
CA SER A 185 8.93 24.95 2.58
C SER A 185 7.62 24.20 2.34
N THR A 186 7.46 23.07 3.01
CA THR A 186 6.14 22.44 3.22
C THR A 186 5.28 23.32 4.13
N GLY A 187 3.97 23.38 3.88
CA GLY A 187 3.00 24.02 4.76
C GLY A 187 2.91 25.55 4.65
N LEU A 188 1.91 26.13 5.32
CA LEU A 188 1.59 27.56 5.25
C LEU A 188 2.25 28.38 6.36
N SER A 189 2.36 27.82 7.56
CA SER A 189 2.78 28.56 8.74
C SER A 189 4.17 29.18 8.57
N ASN A 190 4.25 30.52 8.63
CA ASN A 190 5.45 31.33 8.42
C ASN A 190 6.21 31.01 7.11
N PHE A 191 5.50 30.63 6.05
CA PHE A 191 6.12 30.10 4.84
C PHE A 191 7.15 31.04 4.19
N LYS A 192 6.95 32.36 4.19
CA LYS A 192 7.93 33.30 3.60
C LYS A 192 9.30 33.24 4.30
N ILE A 193 9.29 33.10 5.62
CA ILE A 193 10.50 32.97 6.44
C ILE A 193 11.13 31.60 6.17
N LYS A 194 10.32 30.54 6.19
CA LYS A 194 10.79 29.18 5.95
C LYS A 194 11.31 28.97 4.52
N ASP A 195 10.69 29.55 3.50
CA ASP A 195 11.17 29.56 2.12
C ASP A 195 12.56 30.21 2.05
N THR A 196 12.76 31.33 2.75
CA THR A 196 14.07 31.98 2.85
C THR A 196 15.09 31.07 3.55
N GLU A 197 14.70 30.32 4.59
CA GLU A 197 15.56 29.30 5.20
C GLU A 197 15.88 28.15 4.24
N ILE A 198 14.90 27.65 3.48
CA ILE A 198 15.09 26.59 2.49
C ILE A 198 16.17 27.01 1.49
N VAL A 199 16.06 28.21 0.90
CA VAL A 199 17.07 28.74 -0.04
C VAL A 199 18.46 28.80 0.61
N ARG A 200 18.56 29.30 1.85
CA ARG A 200 19.84 29.35 2.59
C ARG A 200 20.43 27.97 2.86
N TYR A 201 19.61 26.97 3.19
CA TYR A 201 20.09 25.61 3.39
C TYR A 201 20.54 25.00 2.06
N VAL A 202 19.79 25.21 0.97
CA VAL A 202 20.16 24.73 -0.37
C VAL A 202 21.49 25.31 -0.82
N GLU A 203 21.77 26.60 -0.59
CA GLU A 203 23.08 27.21 -0.88
C GLU A 203 24.26 26.56 -0.14
N LYS A 204 24.02 26.00 1.05
CA LYS A 204 25.04 25.28 1.82
C LYS A 204 25.16 23.83 1.36
N ILE A 205 24.03 23.15 1.23
CA ILE A 205 23.94 21.73 0.85
C ILE A 205 24.52 21.52 -0.54
N SER A 206 24.21 22.38 -1.51
CA SER A 206 24.72 22.29 -2.89
C SER A 206 26.26 22.29 -2.99
N LYS A 207 26.98 22.78 -1.97
CA LYS A 207 28.45 22.76 -1.91
C LYS A 207 29.03 21.49 -1.29
N LEU A 208 28.20 20.68 -0.64
CA LEU A 208 28.60 19.52 0.16
C LEU A 208 28.08 18.19 -0.40
N VAL A 209 27.01 18.22 -1.19
CA VAL A 209 26.37 17.02 -1.76
C VAL A 209 26.76 16.80 -3.21
N PHE A 210 26.58 15.56 -3.68
CA PHE A 210 26.77 15.20 -5.07
C PHE A 210 25.45 15.39 -5.83
N GLN A 211 25.31 16.51 -6.54
CA GLN A 211 24.12 16.77 -7.35
C GLN A 211 24.29 16.17 -8.75
N LEU A 212 23.28 15.41 -9.19
CA LEU A 212 23.21 14.78 -10.50
C LEU A 212 21.97 15.29 -11.24
N ASN A 213 22.12 15.54 -12.54
CA ASN A 213 20.99 15.91 -13.41
C ASN A 213 20.31 14.67 -14.01
N ASP A 214 21.08 13.61 -14.24
CA ASP A 214 20.61 12.36 -14.84
C ASP A 214 20.87 11.18 -13.88
N THR A 215 19.97 10.22 -13.91
CA THR A 215 20.08 8.96 -13.20
C THR A 215 21.24 8.09 -13.71
N GLN A 216 21.63 8.23 -14.98
CA GLN A 216 22.71 7.43 -15.59
C GLN A 216 24.06 7.60 -14.90
N ASP A 217 24.30 8.75 -14.26
CA ASP A 217 25.55 9.05 -13.56
C ASP A 217 25.60 8.48 -12.15
N LEU A 218 24.48 7.96 -11.63
CA LEU A 218 24.37 7.51 -10.24
C LEU A 218 25.36 6.39 -9.92
N ALA A 219 25.46 5.36 -10.75
CA ALA A 219 26.34 4.22 -10.47
C ALA A 219 27.83 4.61 -10.52
N ASN A 220 28.22 5.45 -11.49
CA ASN A 220 29.59 5.96 -11.57
C ASN A 220 29.91 6.83 -10.35
N THR A 221 28.99 7.71 -9.95
CA THR A 221 29.13 8.54 -8.76
C THR A 221 29.29 7.68 -7.50
N LEU A 222 28.45 6.66 -7.29
CA LEU A 222 28.57 5.76 -6.14
C LEU A 222 29.95 5.08 -6.09
N LYS A 223 30.45 4.62 -7.24
CA LYS A 223 31.79 4.03 -7.36
C LYS A 223 32.90 5.02 -7.02
N ASP A 224 32.85 6.25 -7.56
CA ASP A 224 33.84 7.30 -7.27
C ASP A 224 33.86 7.69 -5.78
N LEU A 225 32.74 7.49 -5.09
CA LEU A 225 32.62 7.68 -3.65
C LEU A 225 33.06 6.47 -2.81
N ASN A 226 33.66 5.46 -3.43
CA ASN A 226 34.06 4.18 -2.83
C ASN A 226 32.89 3.42 -2.19
N ILE A 227 31.71 3.50 -2.82
CA ILE A 227 30.55 2.69 -2.49
C ILE A 227 30.44 1.63 -3.56
N ASP A 228 31.02 0.46 -3.29
CA ASP A 228 30.97 -0.68 -4.18
C ASP A 228 29.86 -1.66 -3.79
N PRO A 229 29.06 -2.15 -4.76
CA PRO A 229 28.11 -3.21 -4.50
C PRO A 229 28.87 -4.51 -4.18
N LEU A 230 28.27 -5.38 -3.36
CA LEU A 230 28.90 -6.68 -3.04
C LEU A 230 29.13 -7.52 -4.29
N ILE A 231 28.18 -7.44 -5.23
CA ILE A 231 28.21 -8.11 -6.52
C ILE A 231 27.73 -7.16 -7.60
N ALA A 232 28.43 -7.12 -8.73
CA ALA A 232 28.07 -6.32 -9.89
C ALA A 232 28.05 -7.18 -11.16
N LEU A 233 27.13 -6.88 -12.08
CA LEU A 233 27.19 -7.42 -13.44
C LEU A 233 28.27 -6.71 -14.25
N LEU A 234 29.07 -7.50 -14.96
CA LEU A 234 30.06 -7.01 -15.91
C LEU A 234 29.42 -6.75 -17.29
N ASP A 235 28.52 -7.62 -17.72
CA ASP A 235 27.78 -7.54 -18.98
C ASP A 235 26.39 -6.90 -18.77
N LYS A 236 26.41 -5.58 -18.62
CA LYS A 236 25.20 -4.76 -18.44
C LYS A 236 24.44 -4.64 -19.78
N ASP A 237 23.49 -5.53 -20.02
CA ASP A 237 22.49 -5.37 -21.09
C ASP A 237 21.18 -4.78 -20.53
N LYS A 238 20.22 -4.47 -21.40
CA LYS A 238 18.90 -3.96 -20.99
C LYS A 238 17.99 -5.06 -20.40
N ASN A 239 18.50 -6.27 -20.18
CA ASN A 239 17.74 -7.39 -19.66
C ASN A 239 17.91 -7.43 -18.13
N TYR A 240 16.84 -7.10 -17.42
CA TYR A 240 16.90 -6.68 -16.02
C TYR A 240 17.24 -7.83 -15.07
N PHE A 241 18.28 -7.62 -14.29
CA PHE A 241 18.67 -8.44 -13.17
C PHE A 241 18.46 -7.67 -11.87
N ARG A 242 17.92 -8.35 -10.85
CA ARG A 242 17.73 -7.77 -9.51
C ARG A 242 18.41 -8.63 -8.46
N SER A 243 18.86 -8.00 -7.38
CA SER A 243 19.48 -8.71 -6.26
C SER A 243 19.00 -8.21 -4.91
N ALA A 244 18.98 -9.11 -3.94
CA ALA A 244 18.81 -8.80 -2.53
C ALA A 244 19.91 -9.49 -1.73
N ILE A 245 20.51 -8.77 -0.77
CA ILE A 245 21.67 -9.26 -0.03
C ILE A 245 21.32 -9.35 1.45
N ARG A 246 21.73 -10.46 2.08
CA ARG A 246 21.62 -10.67 3.53
C ARG A 246 22.96 -11.09 4.12
N SER A 247 23.22 -10.63 5.33
CA SER A 247 24.39 -10.94 6.14
C SER A 247 24.00 -11.83 7.30
N CYS A 248 24.72 -12.92 7.51
CA CYS A 248 24.47 -13.83 8.62
C CYS A 248 25.77 -14.43 9.17
N GLY A 249 26.25 -13.86 10.27
CA GLY A 249 27.60 -14.15 10.77
C GLY A 249 28.65 -13.85 9.70
N SER A 250 29.51 -14.82 9.41
CA SER A 250 30.53 -14.74 8.34
C SER A 250 30.00 -15.02 6.93
N HIS A 251 28.71 -15.34 6.78
CA HIS A 251 28.10 -15.68 5.50
C HIS A 251 27.42 -14.47 4.86
N LYS A 252 27.54 -14.37 3.54
CA LYS A 252 26.70 -13.52 2.70
C LYS A 252 25.76 -14.41 1.90
N ILE A 253 24.51 -14.00 1.85
CA ILE A 253 23.46 -14.64 1.07
C ILE A 253 23.06 -13.62 0.03
N ILE A 254 23.08 -14.01 -1.24
CA ILE A 254 22.65 -13.15 -2.33
C ILE A 254 21.56 -13.85 -3.12
N TYR A 255 20.38 -13.25 -3.12
CA TYR A 255 19.28 -13.64 -3.99
C TYR A 255 19.42 -12.93 -5.33
N PHE A 256 19.24 -13.67 -6.42
CA PHE A 256 19.32 -13.17 -7.78
C PHE A 256 18.08 -13.52 -8.55
N PHE A 257 17.61 -12.56 -9.35
CA PHE A 257 16.44 -12.76 -10.18
C PHE A 257 16.68 -12.22 -11.58
N ASN A 258 16.50 -13.09 -12.57
CA ASN A 258 16.50 -12.72 -13.99
C ASN A 258 15.07 -12.36 -14.40
N ASP A 259 14.77 -11.06 -14.46
CA ASP A 259 13.45 -10.57 -14.87
C ASP A 259 13.30 -10.47 -16.41
N SER A 260 14.26 -10.98 -17.18
CA SER A 260 14.07 -11.16 -18.62
C SER A 260 13.25 -12.41 -18.93
N TYR A 261 12.87 -12.59 -20.18
CA TYR A 261 12.15 -13.77 -20.65
C TYR A 261 13.05 -14.86 -21.23
N GLU A 262 14.32 -14.56 -21.38
CA GLU A 262 15.29 -15.44 -22.00
C GLU A 262 16.25 -15.97 -20.94
N ALA A 263 16.74 -17.19 -21.15
CA ALA A 263 17.84 -17.68 -20.35
C ALA A 263 19.10 -16.86 -20.67
N GLN A 264 19.84 -16.48 -19.63
CA GLN A 264 21.02 -15.65 -19.77
C GLN A 264 22.18 -16.24 -18.99
N LYS A 265 23.37 -16.19 -19.61
CA LYS A 265 24.64 -16.48 -18.96
C LYS A 265 25.30 -15.15 -18.63
N LYS A 266 25.41 -14.84 -17.34
CA LYS A 266 25.86 -13.54 -16.83
C LYS A 266 27.22 -13.65 -16.14
N PHE A 267 28.01 -12.59 -16.26
CA PHE A 267 29.34 -12.49 -15.66
C PHE A 267 29.29 -11.51 -14.49
N PHE A 268 29.68 -11.99 -13.32
CA PHE A 268 29.63 -11.23 -12.09
C PHE A 268 31.03 -10.99 -11.53
N TYR A 269 31.20 -9.78 -11.01
CA TYR A 269 32.34 -9.40 -10.18
C TYR A 269 31.92 -9.35 -8.71
N LEU A 270 32.74 -9.94 -7.84
CA LEU A 270 32.58 -9.91 -6.39
C LEU A 270 33.63 -9.00 -5.78
N ASN A 271 33.22 -8.02 -4.98
CA ASN A 271 34.15 -7.05 -4.39
C ASN A 271 34.91 -7.57 -3.14
N LYS A 272 34.73 -8.85 -2.76
CA LYS A 272 35.39 -9.49 -1.60
C LYS A 272 35.90 -10.89 -1.93
N SER A 273 37.06 -11.24 -1.39
CA SER A 273 37.59 -12.60 -1.43
C SER A 273 36.72 -13.50 -0.55
N LEU A 274 35.94 -14.36 -1.19
CA LEU A 274 35.02 -15.28 -0.53
C LEU A 274 35.30 -16.70 -1.02
N LYS A 275 35.39 -17.65 -0.08
CA LYS A 275 35.65 -19.07 -0.34
C LYS A 275 34.35 -19.86 -0.16
N ASN A 276 34.31 -21.08 -0.70
CA ASN A 276 33.19 -22.02 -0.57
C ASN A 276 31.85 -21.44 -1.07
N ILE A 277 31.83 -21.03 -2.33
CA ILE A 277 30.63 -20.49 -2.97
C ILE A 277 29.65 -21.64 -3.21
N LYS A 278 28.41 -21.49 -2.73
CA LYS A 278 27.33 -22.42 -3.05
C LYS A 278 26.30 -21.72 -3.91
N ILE A 279 25.93 -22.32 -5.04
CA ILE A 279 24.81 -21.88 -5.88
C ILE A 279 23.65 -22.80 -5.56
N LEU A 280 22.54 -22.20 -5.12
CA LEU A 280 21.32 -22.92 -4.80
C LEU A 280 20.24 -22.61 -5.84
N ASP A 281 19.57 -23.65 -6.31
CA ASP A 281 18.41 -23.54 -7.17
C ASP A 281 17.13 -23.81 -6.35
N PRO A 282 16.26 -22.80 -6.14
CA PRO A 282 15.06 -22.99 -5.33
C PRO A 282 14.04 -23.95 -5.97
N PHE A 283 14.06 -24.15 -7.28
CA PHE A 283 13.05 -24.92 -8.01
C PHE A 283 13.27 -26.43 -7.85
N ASP A 284 14.50 -26.91 -8.02
CA ASP A 284 14.83 -28.33 -7.85
C ASP A 284 15.52 -28.65 -6.51
N GLY A 285 16.02 -27.64 -5.79
CA GLY A 285 16.73 -27.79 -4.53
C GLY A 285 18.22 -28.11 -4.69
N ALA A 286 18.77 -28.09 -5.91
CA ALA A 286 20.18 -28.39 -6.17
C ALA A 286 21.11 -27.43 -5.41
N ILE A 287 22.26 -27.97 -4.99
CA ILE A 287 23.35 -27.24 -4.34
C ILE A 287 24.63 -27.54 -5.10
N ASP A 288 25.11 -26.56 -5.85
CA ASP A 288 26.39 -26.66 -6.56
C ASP A 288 27.47 -25.90 -5.80
N GLU A 289 28.58 -26.57 -5.47
CA GLU A 289 29.69 -25.95 -4.76
C GLU A 289 30.85 -25.61 -5.71
N PHE A 290 31.35 -24.39 -5.59
CA PHE A 290 32.46 -23.87 -6.39
C PHE A 290 33.57 -23.31 -5.49
N SER A 291 34.82 -23.53 -5.90
CA SER A 291 36.01 -22.99 -5.25
C SER A 291 36.83 -22.23 -6.28
N TYR A 292 37.03 -20.92 -6.09
CA TYR A 292 37.99 -20.14 -6.88
C TYR A 292 39.37 -20.17 -6.23
N ARG A 293 40.43 -20.04 -7.05
CA ARG A 293 41.81 -19.89 -6.56
C ARG A 293 42.20 -18.42 -6.40
N ASN A 294 41.62 -17.49 -7.19
CA ASN A 294 42.00 -16.07 -7.22
C ASN A 294 40.80 -15.10 -7.15
N PHE A 295 41.05 -13.90 -6.59
CA PHE A 295 40.05 -12.82 -6.37
C PHE A 295 39.58 -12.12 -7.66
N GLU A 296 40.29 -12.27 -8.77
CA GLU A 296 39.99 -11.63 -10.07
C GLU A 296 39.21 -12.53 -11.04
N GLU A 297 38.82 -13.74 -10.63
CA GLU A 297 38.06 -14.66 -11.49
C GLU A 297 36.58 -14.28 -11.53
N ASN A 298 36.07 -13.98 -12.72
CA ASN A 298 34.66 -13.63 -12.95
C ASN A 298 33.76 -14.85 -12.69
N LEU A 299 32.73 -14.68 -11.85
CA LEU A 299 31.74 -15.71 -11.61
C LEU A 299 30.76 -15.75 -12.78
N THR A 300 30.61 -16.91 -13.41
CA THR A 300 29.67 -17.09 -14.50
C THR A 300 28.48 -17.91 -14.04
N ILE A 301 27.28 -17.34 -14.11
CA ILE A 301 26.04 -18.01 -13.67
C ILE A 301 25.05 -18.01 -14.82
N SER A 302 24.48 -19.18 -15.10
CA SER A 302 23.35 -19.31 -16.03
C SER A 302 22.04 -19.25 -15.25
N ILE A 303 21.15 -18.36 -15.66
CA ILE A 303 19.84 -18.18 -15.02
C ILE A 303 18.77 -18.09 -16.10
N GLU A 304 17.77 -18.96 -16.00
CA GLU A 304 16.61 -18.95 -16.90
C GLU A 304 15.78 -17.67 -16.73
N GLY A 305 15.08 -17.26 -17.79
CA GLY A 305 14.22 -16.08 -17.75
C GLY A 305 13.05 -16.27 -16.77
N GLY A 306 12.83 -15.30 -15.89
CA GLY A 306 11.78 -15.36 -14.87
C GLY A 306 12.12 -16.24 -13.67
N LYS A 307 13.36 -16.72 -13.55
CA LYS A 307 13.80 -17.57 -12.45
C LYS A 307 14.84 -16.88 -11.56
N ALA A 308 14.98 -17.44 -10.37
CA ALA A 308 15.91 -17.00 -9.36
C ALA A 308 17.02 -18.02 -9.08
N LYS A 309 18.16 -17.53 -8.59
CA LYS A 309 19.23 -18.33 -8.00
C LYS A 309 19.69 -17.68 -6.70
N ILE A 310 20.25 -18.47 -5.80
CA ILE A 310 20.79 -17.97 -4.54
C ILE A 310 22.27 -18.32 -4.45
N LEU A 311 23.11 -17.36 -4.07
CA LEU A 311 24.49 -17.61 -3.69
C LEU A 311 24.66 -17.55 -2.19
N ILE A 312 25.40 -18.51 -1.64
CA ILE A 312 25.94 -18.45 -0.29
C ILE A 312 27.45 -18.33 -0.39
N LEU A 313 28.00 -17.31 0.25
CA LEU A 313 29.42 -16.98 0.22
C LEU A 313 29.96 -17.00 1.66
N SER A 314 31.10 -17.64 1.91
CA SER A 314 31.74 -17.65 3.24
C SER A 314 33.05 -16.85 3.26
N GLN A 315 33.26 -16.08 4.32
CA GLN A 315 34.51 -15.32 4.55
C GLN A 315 35.64 -16.12 5.21
N ARG A 316 35.39 -17.32 5.75
CA ARG A 316 36.40 -18.14 6.44
C ARG A 316 36.22 -19.65 6.25
N THR A 317 37.33 -20.40 6.30
CA THR A 317 37.34 -21.85 6.57
C THR A 317 37.17 -22.09 8.07
N ASP A 318 36.03 -21.69 8.65
CA ASP A 318 35.82 -21.87 10.10
C ASP A 318 35.07 -23.19 10.37
N SER A 319 35.74 -24.06 11.10
CA SER A 319 35.27 -25.35 11.60
C SER A 319 34.35 -25.25 12.83
N ASN A 320 33.97 -24.05 13.27
CA ASN A 320 33.22 -23.81 14.51
C ASN A 320 32.35 -22.53 14.48
N ASN A 321 31.28 -22.52 13.69
CA ASN A 321 30.18 -21.56 13.91
C ASN A 321 28.83 -22.24 13.66
N GLU A 322 27.82 -21.86 14.43
CA GLU A 322 26.43 -22.23 14.17
C GLU A 322 26.10 -21.89 12.71
N ASN A 323 25.88 -22.93 11.90
CA ASN A 323 25.63 -22.79 10.48
C ASN A 323 24.35 -21.96 10.26
N CYS A 324 24.50 -20.72 9.76
CA CYS A 324 23.37 -19.86 9.44
C CYS A 324 22.44 -20.52 8.40
N PHE A 325 23.04 -21.08 7.35
CA PHE A 325 22.36 -21.89 6.37
C PHE A 325 22.48 -23.37 6.73
N LYS A 326 21.35 -24.08 6.73
CA LYS A 326 21.28 -25.50 6.98
C LYS A 326 20.82 -26.20 5.72
N ALA A 327 21.68 -27.02 5.10
CA ALA A 327 21.36 -27.73 3.87
C ALA A 327 20.10 -28.61 4.02
N ASN A 328 19.89 -29.25 5.17
CA ASN A 328 18.68 -30.03 5.40
C ASN A 328 17.40 -29.18 5.39
N GLU A 329 17.47 -27.96 5.94
CA GLU A 329 16.36 -26.99 5.93
C GLU A 329 16.10 -26.45 4.52
N TRP A 330 17.10 -26.41 3.65
CA TRP A 330 16.93 -26.06 2.25
C TRP A 330 16.28 -27.17 1.42
N ILE A 331 16.73 -28.41 1.61
CA ILE A 331 16.16 -29.56 0.91
C ILE A 331 14.73 -29.82 1.40
N ASN A 332 14.52 -29.74 2.72
CA ASN A 332 13.23 -29.94 3.39
C ASN A 332 12.90 -28.73 4.28
N PRO A 333 12.32 -27.65 3.71
CA PRO A 333 11.96 -26.46 4.47
C PRO A 333 10.95 -26.75 5.59
N ASP A 334 11.11 -26.11 6.75
CA ASP A 334 10.10 -26.11 7.81
C ASP A 334 8.79 -25.51 7.29
N GLU A 335 7.67 -26.08 7.76
CA GLU A 335 6.31 -25.70 7.36
C GLU A 335 6.05 -24.19 7.48
N ARG A 336 6.72 -23.48 8.40
CA ARG A 336 6.54 -22.03 8.59
C ARG A 336 6.98 -21.15 7.42
N TYR A 337 7.80 -21.68 6.51
CA TYR A 337 8.28 -20.94 5.33
C TYR A 337 7.39 -21.11 4.12
N PHE A 338 6.50 -22.09 4.13
CA PHE A 338 5.55 -22.29 3.05
C PHE A 338 4.54 -21.13 2.97
N PRO A 339 3.94 -20.92 1.78
CA PRO A 339 3.05 -19.79 1.56
C PRO A 339 1.73 -19.92 2.33
N ILE A 340 1.07 -18.77 2.48
CA ILE A 340 -0.28 -18.65 3.03
C ILE A 340 -1.26 -18.64 1.85
N LEU A 341 -2.39 -19.34 1.99
CA LEU A 341 -3.49 -19.26 1.02
C LEU A 341 -4.61 -18.38 1.57
N ARG A 342 -4.91 -17.25 0.93
CA ARG A 342 -6.16 -16.55 1.23
C ARG A 342 -7.32 -17.39 0.71
N TRP A 343 -8.30 -17.67 1.56
CA TRP A 343 -9.46 -18.50 1.26
C TRP A 343 -10.73 -17.67 1.44
N TRP A 344 -11.44 -17.45 0.33
CA TRP A 344 -12.66 -16.68 0.34
C TRP A 344 -13.86 -17.57 0.62
N TRP A 345 -14.66 -17.21 1.61
CA TRP A 345 -15.97 -17.80 1.84
C TRP A 345 -17.08 -16.86 1.32
N PRO A 346 -18.14 -17.42 0.70
CA PRO A 346 -19.29 -16.66 0.20
C PRO A 346 -20.21 -16.29 1.37
N GLY A 347 -19.74 -15.40 2.23
CA GLY A 347 -20.31 -15.17 3.56
C GLY A 347 -20.18 -16.42 4.43
N ASN A 348 -21.31 -16.96 4.92
CA ASN A 348 -21.35 -18.22 5.67
C ASN A 348 -22.00 -19.39 4.91
N ALA A 349 -22.22 -19.27 3.59
CA ALA A 349 -22.76 -20.35 2.77
C ALA A 349 -21.70 -21.46 2.52
N VAL A 350 -21.35 -22.16 3.60
CA VAL A 350 -20.30 -23.19 3.63
C VAL A 350 -20.76 -24.43 4.40
N GLU A 351 -20.21 -25.58 4.02
CA GLU A 351 -20.51 -26.88 4.59
C GLU A 351 -19.29 -27.48 5.26
N LYS A 352 -19.48 -28.07 6.45
CA LYS A 352 -18.39 -28.68 7.24
C LYS A 352 -17.61 -29.75 6.45
N ALA A 353 -18.31 -30.64 5.74
CA ALA A 353 -17.66 -31.68 4.94
C ALA A 353 -16.75 -31.08 3.85
N LYS A 354 -17.17 -29.97 3.25
CA LYS A 354 -16.39 -29.28 2.23
C LYS A 354 -15.21 -28.52 2.83
N ILE A 355 -15.40 -27.85 3.97
CA ILE A 355 -14.31 -27.21 4.73
C ILE A 355 -13.18 -28.23 4.98
N GLN A 356 -13.52 -29.42 5.46
CA GLN A 356 -12.54 -30.48 5.71
C GLN A 356 -11.84 -30.93 4.42
N THR A 357 -12.60 -31.12 3.34
CA THR A 357 -12.07 -31.57 2.05
C THR A 357 -11.11 -30.54 1.44
N GLU A 358 -11.44 -29.26 1.48
CA GLU A 358 -10.60 -28.18 0.98
C GLU A 358 -9.35 -27.97 1.85
N LEU A 359 -9.46 -28.02 3.18
CA LEU A 359 -8.28 -28.02 4.06
C LEU A 359 -7.32 -29.17 3.75
N GLN A 360 -7.86 -30.38 3.53
CA GLN A 360 -7.04 -31.52 3.15
C GLN A 360 -6.35 -31.28 1.80
N LYS A 361 -7.04 -30.66 0.83
CA LYS A 361 -6.46 -30.24 -0.47
C LYS A 361 -5.35 -29.22 -0.26
N PHE A 362 -5.54 -28.21 0.58
CA PHE A 362 -4.53 -27.18 0.85
C PHE A 362 -3.31 -27.74 1.58
N LYS A 363 -3.49 -28.65 2.54
CA LYS A 363 -2.37 -29.34 3.20
C LYS A 363 -1.59 -30.21 2.22
N LYS A 364 -2.29 -30.95 1.35
CA LYS A 364 -1.65 -31.74 0.27
C LYS A 364 -0.89 -30.88 -0.74
N ALA A 365 -1.26 -29.61 -0.86
CA ALA A 365 -0.59 -28.60 -1.67
C ALA A 365 0.53 -27.86 -0.92
N ASN A 366 0.90 -28.31 0.28
CA ASN A 366 1.93 -27.72 1.13
C ASN A 366 1.68 -26.24 1.51
N PHE A 367 0.44 -25.78 1.63
CA PHE A 367 0.20 -24.49 2.28
C PHE A 367 0.43 -24.60 3.79
N SER A 368 1.16 -23.64 4.37
CA SER A 368 1.42 -23.62 5.82
C SER A 368 0.20 -23.19 6.62
N SER A 369 -0.64 -22.37 5.99
CA SER A 369 -1.65 -21.58 6.65
C SER A 369 -2.72 -21.16 5.66
N ILE A 370 -3.92 -20.93 6.18
CA ILE A 370 -4.96 -20.21 5.45
C ILE A 370 -5.18 -18.84 6.09
N GLU A 371 -5.57 -17.88 5.28
CA GLU A 371 -6.25 -16.66 5.73
C GLU A 371 -7.70 -16.72 5.31
N LEU A 372 -8.63 -16.72 6.26
CA LEU A 372 -10.04 -16.67 5.94
C LEU A 372 -10.49 -15.21 5.70
N GLN A 373 -11.10 -14.95 4.55
CA GLN A 373 -11.82 -13.72 4.25
C GLN A 373 -13.24 -14.06 3.81
N THR A 374 -14.23 -13.39 4.40
CA THR A 374 -15.64 -13.61 4.04
C THR A 374 -16.14 -12.43 3.21
N LEU A 375 -16.77 -12.69 2.07
CA LEU A 375 -17.26 -11.61 1.20
C LEU A 375 -18.42 -12.07 0.31
N THR A 376 -19.10 -11.11 -0.32
CA THR A 376 -20.21 -11.33 -1.25
C THR A 376 -19.92 -10.97 -2.72
N ILE A 377 -18.73 -10.43 -3.00
CA ILE A 377 -18.31 -10.06 -4.35
C ILE A 377 -18.31 -11.29 -5.27
N GLY A 378 -18.61 -11.08 -6.55
CA GLY A 378 -18.67 -12.09 -7.60
C GLY A 378 -20.01 -12.81 -7.70
N MET A 379 -20.88 -12.72 -6.68
CA MET A 379 -22.18 -13.39 -6.70
C MET A 379 -23.26 -12.59 -7.44
N PRO A 380 -24.14 -13.25 -8.22
CA PRO A 380 -25.31 -12.61 -8.80
C PRO A 380 -26.28 -12.11 -7.73
N LYS A 381 -26.85 -10.92 -7.91
CA LYS A 381 -27.86 -10.35 -7.00
C LYS A 381 -29.02 -11.31 -6.74
N LYS A 382 -29.52 -12.00 -7.77
CA LYS A 382 -30.62 -12.97 -7.61
C LYS A 382 -30.24 -14.09 -6.64
N TYR A 383 -29.03 -14.63 -6.77
CA TYR A 383 -28.51 -15.69 -5.90
C TYR A 383 -28.34 -15.20 -4.46
N LEU A 384 -27.74 -14.01 -4.27
CA LEU A 384 -27.60 -13.38 -2.96
C LEU A 384 -28.94 -13.23 -2.25
N MET A 385 -29.99 -12.80 -2.98
CA MET A 385 -31.32 -12.60 -2.39
C MET A 385 -32.04 -13.91 -2.07
N GLN A 386 -31.88 -14.94 -2.91
CA GLN A 386 -32.49 -16.26 -2.70
C GLN A 386 -31.86 -17.00 -1.51
N ASN A 387 -30.54 -16.87 -1.33
CA ASN A 387 -29.77 -17.57 -0.29
C ASN A 387 -29.33 -16.62 0.84
N LYS A 388 -30.02 -15.48 1.00
CA LYS A 388 -29.61 -14.43 1.94
C LYS A 388 -29.44 -14.92 3.38
N ASN A 389 -30.28 -15.89 3.77
CA ASN A 389 -30.30 -16.42 5.12
C ASN A 389 -29.09 -17.31 5.40
N GLU A 390 -28.37 -17.80 4.39
CA GLU A 390 -27.17 -18.62 4.55
C GLU A 390 -25.92 -17.77 4.37
N ILE A 391 -25.93 -16.86 3.39
CA ILE A 391 -24.80 -16.00 3.04
C ILE A 391 -24.57 -14.91 4.11
N PHE A 392 -25.61 -14.14 4.45
CA PHE A 392 -25.50 -12.98 5.35
C PHE A 392 -25.60 -13.36 6.83
N GLN A 393 -24.75 -14.29 7.26
CA GLN A 393 -24.66 -14.74 8.66
C GLN A 393 -23.28 -14.52 9.29
N VAL A 394 -22.36 -13.79 8.64
CA VAL A 394 -21.07 -13.50 9.26
C VAL A 394 -21.30 -12.76 10.58
N GLY A 395 -20.64 -13.21 11.66
CA GLY A 395 -20.85 -12.70 13.02
C GLY A 395 -22.02 -13.30 13.79
N GLU A 396 -22.81 -14.20 13.20
CA GLU A 396 -23.90 -14.93 13.85
C GLU A 396 -23.43 -16.30 14.37
N GLN A 397 -24.26 -16.96 15.20
CA GLN A 397 -23.90 -18.25 15.80
C GLN A 397 -23.52 -19.35 14.78
N PRO A 398 -24.24 -19.56 13.66
CA PRO A 398 -23.85 -20.57 12.69
C PRO A 398 -22.48 -20.30 12.03
N PHE A 399 -22.12 -19.03 11.86
CA PHE A 399 -20.79 -18.65 11.38
C PHE A 399 -19.70 -19.05 12.37
N PHE A 400 -19.90 -18.78 13.66
CA PHE A 400 -18.95 -19.19 14.68
C PHE A 400 -18.86 -20.72 14.83
N ASP A 401 -19.95 -21.46 14.59
CA ASP A 401 -19.93 -22.92 14.60
C ASP A 401 -19.10 -23.48 13.44
N ASN A 402 -19.21 -22.88 12.25
CA ASN A 402 -18.38 -23.22 11.09
C ASN A 402 -16.92 -22.81 11.30
N LEU A 403 -16.67 -21.64 11.90
CA LEU A 403 -15.34 -21.15 12.19
C LEU A 403 -14.62 -22.03 13.23
N LYS A 404 -15.29 -22.45 14.31
CA LYS A 404 -14.75 -23.44 15.26
C LYS A 404 -14.45 -24.77 14.61
N TYR A 405 -15.31 -25.22 13.71
CA TYR A 405 -15.07 -26.44 12.96
C TYR A 405 -13.82 -26.31 12.07
N LEU A 406 -13.67 -25.18 11.36
CA LEU A 406 -12.46 -24.84 10.61
C LEU A 406 -11.21 -24.89 11.49
N PHE A 407 -11.19 -24.20 12.63
CA PHE A 407 -10.03 -24.24 13.55
C PHE A 407 -9.71 -25.65 14.04
N SER A 408 -10.73 -26.44 14.40
CA SER A 408 -10.57 -27.83 14.82
C SER A 408 -9.94 -28.69 13.72
N GLN A 409 -10.44 -28.59 12.49
CA GLN A 409 -9.90 -29.35 11.35
C GLN A 409 -8.49 -28.86 10.96
N ALA A 410 -8.25 -27.55 10.94
CA ALA A 410 -6.92 -27.00 10.65
C ALA A 410 -5.88 -27.49 11.67
N ASN A 411 -6.23 -27.53 12.96
CA ASN A 411 -5.37 -28.11 13.99
C ASN A 411 -5.09 -29.61 13.75
N ALA A 412 -6.11 -30.39 13.36
CA ALA A 412 -5.93 -31.80 13.00
C ALA A 412 -5.00 -32.00 11.79
N PHE A 413 -5.02 -31.08 10.83
CA PHE A 413 -4.13 -31.07 9.66
C PHE A 413 -2.80 -30.35 9.89
N LYS A 414 -2.54 -29.82 11.09
CA LYS A 414 -1.37 -28.99 11.41
C LYS A 414 -1.22 -27.81 10.43
N MET A 415 -2.29 -27.06 10.26
CA MET A 415 -2.32 -25.80 9.50
C MET A 415 -2.69 -24.64 10.43
N ASN A 416 -2.04 -23.50 10.23
CA ASN A 416 -2.41 -22.28 10.96
C ASN A 416 -3.59 -21.57 10.29
N VAL A 417 -4.35 -20.82 11.08
CA VAL A 417 -5.48 -20.00 10.62
C VAL A 417 -5.22 -18.54 10.98
N ASP A 418 -5.19 -17.70 9.96
CA ASP A 418 -5.28 -16.25 10.06
C ASP A 418 -6.71 -15.82 9.69
N LEU A 419 -7.16 -14.67 10.20
CA LEU A 419 -8.46 -14.10 9.84
C LEU A 419 -8.26 -12.70 9.29
N THR A 420 -8.91 -12.39 8.17
CA THR A 420 -9.21 -10.99 7.85
C THR A 420 -10.15 -10.48 8.94
N LEU A 421 -9.80 -9.36 9.56
CA LEU A 421 -10.64 -8.78 10.59
C LEU A 421 -11.86 -8.16 9.90
N GLY A 422 -12.94 -8.92 9.84
CA GLY A 422 -14.23 -8.51 9.28
C GLY A 422 -14.65 -9.26 8.01
N SER A 423 -15.58 -8.65 7.26
CA SER A 423 -16.15 -9.17 6.02
C SER A 423 -16.17 -8.06 4.96
N GLY A 424 -15.61 -8.35 3.78
CA GLY A 424 -15.35 -7.33 2.77
C GLY A 424 -14.28 -6.33 3.22
N TRP A 425 -14.27 -5.15 2.59
CA TRP A 425 -13.35 -4.05 2.88
C TRP A 425 -13.95 -2.68 2.53
N SER A 426 -13.47 -1.56 3.06
CA SER A 426 -12.52 -1.45 4.18
C SER A 426 -13.19 -1.81 5.51
N SER A 427 -12.50 -1.68 6.64
CA SER A 427 -13.02 -2.04 7.96
C SER A 427 -14.33 -1.31 8.30
N GLY A 428 -15.36 -2.09 8.66
CA GLY A 428 -16.68 -1.58 9.00
C GLY A 428 -17.73 -2.69 9.04
N GLY A 429 -19.01 -2.30 9.06
CA GLY A 429 -20.12 -3.24 9.13
C GLY A 429 -21.46 -2.57 9.47
N PRO A 430 -22.59 -3.29 9.42
CA PRO A 430 -23.91 -2.75 9.78
C PRO A 430 -24.03 -2.36 11.25
N PHE A 431 -23.11 -2.82 12.10
CA PHE A 431 -23.04 -2.49 13.52
C PHE A 431 -22.30 -1.19 13.81
N ILE A 432 -21.67 -0.54 12.82
CA ILE A 432 -21.11 0.80 12.96
C ILE A 432 -22.27 1.80 12.86
N LYS A 433 -22.51 2.54 13.94
CA LYS A 433 -23.59 3.52 14.06
C LYS A 433 -23.12 4.84 14.66
N ASP A 434 -22.27 4.77 15.69
CA ASP A 434 -21.88 5.95 16.45
C ASP A 434 -20.76 6.72 15.77
N PHE A 435 -19.84 6.01 15.11
CA PHE A 435 -18.66 6.59 14.48
C PHE A 435 -18.43 6.11 13.04
N PRO A 436 -19.37 6.31 12.09
CA PRO A 436 -19.12 6.09 10.68
C PRO A 436 -18.18 7.18 10.10
N ALA A 437 -17.52 6.88 8.98
CA ALA A 437 -16.62 7.80 8.31
C ALA A 437 -17.29 9.16 8.02
N GLN A 438 -16.59 10.24 8.39
CA GLN A 438 -17.05 11.64 8.25
C GLN A 438 -16.30 12.36 7.13
N GLN A 439 -16.93 13.41 6.59
CA GLN A 439 -16.36 14.27 5.56
C GLN A 439 -16.75 15.73 5.77
N LEU A 440 -16.11 16.64 5.03
CA LEU A 440 -16.61 18.01 4.84
C LEU A 440 -17.20 18.20 3.45
N ILE A 441 -18.41 18.71 3.41
CA ILE A 441 -19.10 19.12 2.18
C ILE A 441 -19.34 20.63 2.22
N LYS A 442 -19.73 21.21 1.08
CA LYS A 442 -19.99 22.65 1.01
C LYS A 442 -21.17 23.02 0.14
N SER A 443 -21.78 24.15 0.46
CA SER A 443 -22.60 24.93 -0.46
C SER A 443 -21.98 26.32 -0.63
N GLU A 444 -22.21 26.97 -1.77
CA GLU A 444 -21.61 28.28 -2.06
C GLU A 444 -22.57 29.26 -2.71
N LEU A 445 -22.32 30.55 -2.50
CA LEU A 445 -23.00 31.67 -3.14
C LEU A 445 -21.99 32.66 -3.70
N GLU A 446 -22.23 33.14 -4.91
CA GLU A 446 -21.52 34.31 -5.44
C GLU A 446 -22.18 35.60 -4.94
N ILE A 447 -21.36 36.55 -4.50
CA ILE A 447 -21.81 37.86 -4.03
C ILE A 447 -21.05 38.93 -4.82
N ILE A 448 -21.78 39.88 -5.40
CA ILE A 448 -21.20 41.09 -6.00
C ILE A 448 -21.49 42.22 -5.03
N GLY A 449 -20.46 42.65 -4.30
CA GLY A 449 -20.57 43.75 -3.37
C GLY A 449 -20.59 45.12 -4.05
N PRO A 450 -20.96 46.19 -3.33
CA PRO A 450 -21.22 46.18 -1.89
C PRO A 450 -22.59 45.56 -1.54
N VAL A 451 -22.64 44.75 -0.49
CA VAL A 451 -23.88 44.15 0.04
C VAL A 451 -23.89 44.27 1.56
N ASN A 452 -24.96 44.84 2.10
CA ASN A 452 -25.27 44.82 3.53
C ASN A 452 -26.63 44.14 3.71
N GLY A 453 -26.65 42.99 4.38
CA GLY A 453 -27.88 42.25 4.60
C GLY A 453 -27.70 40.88 5.22
N THR A 454 -28.82 40.18 5.36
CA THR A 454 -28.87 38.82 5.91
C THR A 454 -28.96 37.81 4.77
N ILE A 455 -27.99 36.90 4.70
CA ILE A 455 -27.93 35.81 3.71
C ILE A 455 -28.27 34.49 4.41
N LYS A 456 -29.24 33.75 3.88
CA LYS A 456 -29.52 32.39 4.35
C LYS A 456 -28.63 31.38 3.63
N PRO A 457 -28.12 30.35 4.32
CA PRO A 457 -27.36 29.30 3.66
C PRO A 457 -28.20 28.65 2.55
N PRO A 458 -27.65 28.42 1.34
CA PRO A 458 -28.36 27.69 0.32
C PRO A 458 -28.49 26.21 0.72
N LYS A 459 -29.50 25.53 0.17
CA LYS A 459 -29.71 24.10 0.41
C LYS A 459 -28.48 23.31 -0.06
N ILE A 460 -27.96 22.45 0.82
CA ILE A 460 -26.85 21.57 0.49
C ILE A 460 -27.30 20.52 -0.56
N GLN A 461 -26.38 20.16 -1.45
CA GLN A 461 -26.60 19.13 -2.47
C GLN A 461 -25.62 17.98 -2.24
N GLU A 462 -26.00 16.78 -2.73
CA GLU A 462 -25.12 15.63 -2.71
C GLU A 462 -23.84 15.94 -3.53
N PRO A 463 -22.64 15.63 -3.00
CA PRO A 463 -21.40 15.86 -3.72
C PRO A 463 -21.33 15.11 -5.06
N ASN A 464 -20.81 15.78 -6.10
CA ASN A 464 -20.73 15.23 -7.45
C ASN A 464 -19.91 13.93 -7.56
N TYR A 465 -18.99 13.68 -6.62
CA TYR A 465 -18.18 12.45 -6.61
C TYR A 465 -19.04 11.20 -6.35
N VAL A 466 -20.14 11.32 -5.61
CA VAL A 466 -20.99 10.19 -5.17
C VAL A 466 -21.53 9.40 -6.36
N SER A 467 -22.15 10.10 -7.32
CA SER A 467 -22.70 9.46 -8.52
C SER A 467 -21.63 8.80 -9.39
N LYS A 468 -20.43 9.40 -9.50
CA LYS A 468 -19.31 8.84 -10.26
C LYS A 468 -18.70 7.61 -9.59
N THR A 469 -18.55 7.65 -8.28
CA THR A 469 -18.08 6.51 -7.48
C THR A 469 -19.06 5.34 -7.62
N ASN A 470 -20.35 5.59 -7.42
CA ASN A 470 -21.39 4.55 -7.53
C ASN A 470 -21.54 3.99 -8.96
N PHE A 471 -21.10 4.72 -9.97
CA PHE A 471 -21.02 4.21 -11.34
C PHE A 471 -19.87 3.20 -11.53
N ILE A 472 -18.74 3.40 -10.84
CA ILE A 472 -17.57 2.51 -10.94
C ILE A 472 -17.73 1.29 -10.04
N VAL A 473 -18.13 1.52 -8.79
CA VAL A 473 -18.36 0.47 -7.78
C VAL A 473 -19.76 0.64 -7.22
N ASN A 474 -20.65 -0.25 -7.64
CA ASN A 474 -22.08 -0.10 -7.40
C ASN A 474 -22.41 -0.13 -5.90
N LYS A 475 -23.26 0.81 -5.45
CA LYS A 475 -23.73 0.96 -4.06
C LYS A 475 -22.63 1.18 -3.01
N THR A 476 -21.44 1.60 -3.40
CA THR A 476 -20.38 1.90 -2.44
C THR A 476 -20.74 3.08 -1.55
N ILE A 477 -21.40 4.11 -2.07
CA ILE A 477 -21.94 5.23 -1.29
C ILE A 477 -23.45 5.09 -1.18
N GLY A 478 -23.95 5.07 0.06
CA GLY A 478 -25.37 4.96 0.40
C GLY A 478 -26.14 6.25 0.12
N LYS A 479 -27.28 6.41 0.81
CA LYS A 479 -28.10 7.62 0.68
C LYS A 479 -27.33 8.83 1.24
N PHE A 480 -27.47 9.97 0.57
CA PHE A 480 -26.94 11.23 1.06
C PHE A 480 -27.48 11.53 2.46
N ASP A 481 -26.55 11.69 3.39
CA ASP A 481 -26.86 12.05 4.76
C ASP A 481 -27.23 13.55 4.83
N GLN A 482 -28.48 13.81 5.22
CA GLN A 482 -29.03 15.15 5.39
C GLN A 482 -28.89 15.66 6.84
N ASP A 483 -28.42 14.82 7.76
CA ASP A 483 -28.01 15.27 9.08
C ASP A 483 -26.64 15.96 8.94
N ILE A 484 -26.68 17.29 8.87
CA ILE A 484 -25.52 18.10 8.56
C ILE A 484 -25.22 19.06 9.71
N ASP A 485 -23.98 19.04 10.16
CA ASP A 485 -23.47 19.98 11.14
C ASP A 485 -22.78 21.14 10.38
N LEU A 486 -23.32 22.37 10.44
CA LEU A 486 -22.61 23.52 9.88
C LEU A 486 -21.38 23.83 10.73
N MET A 487 -20.20 23.61 10.17
CA MET A 487 -18.94 23.75 10.87
C MET A 487 -18.39 25.17 10.75
N LYS A 488 -18.37 25.70 9.52
CA LYS A 488 -17.72 26.97 9.19
C LYS A 488 -18.39 27.71 8.04
N VAL A 489 -18.29 29.04 8.09
CA VAL A 489 -18.69 29.93 7.00
C VAL A 489 -17.49 30.80 6.60
N THR A 490 -17.08 30.72 5.34
CA THR A 490 -15.92 31.44 4.82
C THR A 490 -16.31 32.40 3.72
N LEU A 491 -15.93 33.66 3.84
CA LEU A 491 -15.98 34.63 2.75
C LEU A 491 -14.60 34.68 2.07
N ALA A 492 -14.57 34.57 0.75
CA ALA A 492 -13.35 34.74 -0.05
C ALA A 492 -13.61 35.72 -1.20
N LYS A 493 -12.63 36.56 -1.51
CA LYS A 493 -12.66 37.44 -2.68
C LYS A 493 -12.23 36.69 -3.92
N VAL A 494 -12.95 36.93 -5.03
CA VAL A 494 -12.65 36.31 -6.32
C VAL A 494 -11.91 37.30 -7.20
N LYS A 495 -10.72 36.90 -7.64
CA LYS A 495 -9.99 37.58 -8.71
C LYS A 495 -10.33 36.89 -10.03
N GLN A 496 -10.82 37.67 -10.99
CA GLN A 496 -11.35 37.14 -12.24
C GLN A 496 -10.24 36.48 -13.08
N SER A 497 -10.50 35.26 -13.56
CA SER A 497 -9.63 34.48 -14.44
C SER A 497 -10.48 33.76 -15.51
N GLN A 498 -9.90 33.47 -16.68
CA GLN A 498 -10.64 33.01 -17.87
C GLN A 498 -11.18 31.57 -17.79
N LYS A 499 -10.80 30.75 -16.79
CA LYS A 499 -11.21 29.34 -16.71
C LYS A 499 -11.60 28.81 -15.32
N ILE A 500 -10.90 29.21 -14.27
CA ILE A 500 -11.13 28.76 -12.89
C ILE A 500 -10.99 29.98 -11.96
N ASP A 501 -11.88 30.12 -10.98
CA ASP A 501 -11.81 31.22 -10.03
C ASP A 501 -10.52 31.16 -9.21
N ILE A 502 -9.83 32.30 -9.11
CA ILE A 502 -8.70 32.49 -8.18
C ILE A 502 -9.28 33.09 -6.90
N LEU A 503 -9.20 32.35 -5.80
CA LEU A 503 -9.66 32.81 -4.50
C LEU A 503 -8.52 33.53 -3.75
N THR A 504 -8.85 34.67 -3.16
CA THR A 504 -7.95 35.56 -2.42
C THR A 504 -8.68 36.10 -1.20
N GLU A 505 -7.97 36.70 -0.23
CA GLU A 505 -8.56 37.37 0.95
C GLU A 505 -9.66 36.55 1.65
N PHE A 506 -9.25 35.66 2.56
CA PHE A 506 -10.15 34.72 3.24
C PHE A 506 -10.50 35.19 4.65
N VAL A 507 -11.79 35.13 5.00
CA VAL A 507 -12.28 35.49 6.34
C VAL A 507 -13.27 34.43 6.84
N ASP A 508 -13.03 33.90 8.03
CA ASP A 508 -14.03 33.10 8.77
C ASP A 508 -15.10 34.04 9.34
N VAL A 509 -16.30 33.99 8.77
CA VAL A 509 -17.47 34.80 9.15
C VAL A 509 -18.50 33.98 9.94
N SER A 510 -18.14 32.80 10.44
CA SER A 510 -19.06 31.89 11.15
C SER A 510 -19.75 32.57 12.34
N HIS A 511 -19.05 33.45 13.05
CA HIS A 511 -19.57 34.19 14.20
C HIS A 511 -20.70 35.17 13.85
N SER A 512 -20.86 35.52 12.56
CA SER A 512 -21.90 36.43 12.08
C SER A 512 -23.20 35.70 11.71
N LEU A 513 -23.25 34.38 11.88
CA LEU A 513 -24.43 33.56 11.61
C LEU A 513 -25.28 33.46 12.87
N ASN A 514 -26.57 33.78 12.75
CA ASN A 514 -27.57 33.54 13.78
C ASN A 514 -28.80 32.83 13.20
N GLU A 515 -29.86 32.68 14.00
CA GLU A 515 -31.12 32.03 13.58
C GLU A 515 -31.78 32.70 12.36
N ASP A 516 -31.62 34.01 12.18
CA ASP A 516 -32.20 34.77 11.06
C ASP A 516 -31.40 34.61 9.76
N GLY A 517 -30.13 34.24 9.87
CA GLY A 517 -29.18 34.06 8.78
C GLY A 517 -27.82 34.73 9.05
N LEU A 518 -26.98 34.78 8.03
CA LEU A 518 -25.64 35.36 8.11
C LEU A 518 -25.71 36.86 7.83
N LYS A 519 -25.45 37.69 8.83
CA LYS A 519 -25.35 39.14 8.65
C LYS A 519 -23.97 39.46 8.08
N LEU A 520 -23.93 40.04 6.87
CA LEU A 520 -22.67 40.42 6.23
C LEU A 520 -22.69 41.88 5.78
N ASP A 521 -21.51 42.48 5.90
CA ASP A 521 -21.11 43.71 5.22
C ASP A 521 -19.97 43.38 4.26
N VAL A 522 -20.29 43.21 2.98
CA VAL A 522 -19.35 42.81 1.93
C VAL A 522 -18.96 44.06 1.13
N PRO A 523 -17.66 44.41 1.05
CA PRO A 523 -17.18 45.55 0.25
C PRO A 523 -17.41 45.38 -1.26
N ALA A 524 -17.16 46.44 -2.04
CA ALA A 524 -17.23 46.38 -3.50
C ALA A 524 -16.25 45.33 -4.08
N GLY A 525 -16.76 44.46 -4.96
CA GLY A 525 -15.97 43.40 -5.61
C GLY A 525 -16.76 42.10 -5.80
N LYS A 526 -16.14 41.11 -6.45
CA LYS A 526 -16.70 39.76 -6.58
C LYS A 526 -16.21 38.90 -5.41
N TYR A 527 -17.12 38.21 -4.74
CA TYR A 527 -16.86 37.34 -3.60
C TYR A 527 -17.57 36.01 -3.76
N LYS A 528 -17.08 34.99 -3.05
CA LYS A 528 -17.77 33.73 -2.81
C LYS A 528 -17.91 33.50 -1.31
N LEU A 529 -19.10 33.11 -0.91
CA LEU A 529 -19.43 32.72 0.44
C LEU A 529 -19.62 31.20 0.47
N PHE A 530 -18.85 30.53 1.31
CA PHE A 530 -18.84 29.08 1.45
C PHE A 530 -19.42 28.70 2.81
N PHE A 531 -20.47 27.88 2.80
CA PHE A 531 -20.99 27.21 3.99
C PHE A 531 -20.46 25.78 4.00
N ILE A 532 -19.71 25.42 5.02
CA ILE A 532 -18.98 24.16 5.12
C ILE A 532 -19.61 23.33 6.21
N TYR A 533 -20.05 22.14 5.84
CA TYR A 533 -20.79 21.23 6.70
C TYR A 533 -19.99 19.95 6.90
N GLN A 534 -20.15 19.34 8.06
CA GLN A 534 -19.77 17.95 8.30
C GLN A 534 -21.01 17.06 8.13
N ASN A 535 -20.84 15.91 7.49
CA ASN A 535 -21.85 14.87 7.45
C ASN A 535 -21.21 13.47 7.37
N ASN A 536 -22.04 12.43 7.49
CA ASN A 536 -21.60 11.07 7.21
C ASN A 536 -21.31 10.91 5.71
N VAL A 537 -20.25 10.17 5.37
CA VAL A 537 -19.98 9.82 3.96
C VAL A 537 -21.04 8.86 3.41
N SER A 538 -21.70 8.09 4.29
CA SER A 538 -22.50 6.93 3.92
C SER A 538 -21.70 5.89 3.11
N HIS A 539 -20.39 5.81 3.33
CA HIS A 539 -19.51 4.85 2.68
C HIS A 539 -19.75 3.45 3.23
N ASN A 540 -20.16 2.52 2.38
CA ASN A 540 -20.41 1.13 2.74
C ASN A 540 -19.17 0.26 2.47
N THR A 541 -18.96 -0.73 3.35
CA THR A 541 -17.98 -1.78 3.14
C THR A 541 -18.37 -2.63 1.94
N LEU A 542 -17.47 -2.69 0.97
CA LEU A 542 -17.61 -3.46 -0.25
C LEU A 542 -17.59 -4.95 0.07
N GLY A 543 -18.62 -5.68 -0.35
CA GLY A 543 -18.62 -7.14 -0.26
C GLY A 543 -19.02 -7.70 1.11
N SER A 544 -19.52 -6.88 2.02
CA SER A 544 -19.87 -7.32 3.37
C SER A 544 -20.96 -8.40 3.39
N ALA A 545 -20.75 -9.42 4.23
CA ALA A 545 -21.64 -10.57 4.41
C ALA A 545 -22.24 -10.65 5.83
N TYR A 546 -22.28 -9.52 6.56
CA TYR A 546 -23.01 -9.47 7.83
C TYR A 546 -24.52 -9.44 7.60
N LYS A 547 -25.29 -9.87 8.61
CA LYS A 547 -26.74 -9.68 8.62
C LYS A 547 -27.08 -8.18 8.53
N GLY A 548 -27.92 -7.81 7.57
CA GLY A 548 -28.31 -6.40 7.32
C GLY A 548 -27.34 -5.61 6.42
N ALA A 549 -26.19 -6.18 6.06
CA ALA A 549 -25.20 -5.48 5.24
C ALA A 549 -25.68 -5.08 3.83
N TRP A 550 -26.74 -5.74 3.33
CA TRP A 550 -27.35 -5.40 2.05
C TRP A 550 -28.00 -4.02 2.04
N ASP A 551 -28.49 -3.57 3.19
CA ASP A 551 -29.18 -2.29 3.35
C ASP A 551 -28.17 -1.18 3.67
N GLU A 552 -27.34 -1.40 4.68
CA GLU A 552 -26.32 -0.46 5.13
C GLU A 552 -25.19 -1.20 5.88
N SER A 553 -23.95 -0.87 5.57
CA SER A 553 -22.76 -1.49 6.17
C SER A 553 -21.63 -0.48 6.24
N LEU A 554 -21.70 0.48 7.17
CA LEU A 554 -20.84 1.66 7.14
C LEU A 554 -19.36 1.35 7.44
N VAL A 555 -18.47 2.00 6.71
CA VAL A 555 -17.03 2.10 7.02
C VAL A 555 -16.86 2.98 8.25
N LEU A 556 -16.03 2.55 9.20
CA LEU A 556 -15.78 3.27 10.45
C LEU A 556 -14.97 4.56 10.22
N ASP A 557 -15.08 5.51 11.14
CA ASP A 557 -14.25 6.72 11.17
C ASP A 557 -12.82 6.38 11.61
N HIS A 558 -11.89 6.39 10.66
CA HIS A 558 -10.47 6.10 10.92
C HIS A 558 -9.70 7.29 11.51
N LEU A 559 -10.34 8.47 11.64
CA LEU A 559 -9.76 9.69 12.19
C LEU A 559 -10.24 9.98 13.62
N ASN A 560 -11.08 9.10 14.18
CA ASN A 560 -11.61 9.20 15.53
C ASN A 560 -11.52 7.86 16.25
N LYS A 561 -10.92 7.85 17.44
CA LYS A 561 -10.73 6.63 18.23
C LYS A 561 -12.05 5.91 18.55
N GLY A 562 -13.16 6.63 18.62
CA GLY A 562 -14.49 6.03 18.78
C GLY A 562 -14.81 4.99 17.70
N GLY A 563 -14.37 5.21 16.44
CA GLY A 563 -14.61 4.28 15.33
C GLY A 563 -13.93 2.93 15.52
N VAL A 564 -12.66 2.92 15.89
CA VAL A 564 -11.94 1.66 16.14
C VAL A 564 -12.37 1.00 17.45
N GLU A 565 -12.73 1.78 18.47
CA GLU A 565 -13.27 1.24 19.74
C GLU A 565 -14.62 0.55 19.53
N GLU A 566 -15.55 1.18 18.79
CA GLU A 566 -16.83 0.58 18.41
C GLU A 566 -16.60 -0.70 17.58
N TYR A 567 -15.68 -0.65 16.61
CA TYR A 567 -15.34 -1.81 15.79
C TYR A 567 -14.76 -2.97 16.62
N ILE A 568 -13.83 -2.68 17.54
CA ILE A 568 -13.28 -3.68 18.46
C ILE A 568 -14.36 -4.26 19.38
N GLU A 569 -15.23 -3.41 19.94
CA GLU A 569 -16.27 -3.84 20.88
C GLU A 569 -17.30 -4.74 20.18
N LYS A 570 -17.88 -4.25 19.07
CA LYS A 570 -18.99 -4.93 18.39
C LYS A 570 -18.54 -6.14 17.58
N LEU A 571 -17.34 -6.09 17.00
CA LEU A 571 -16.80 -7.17 16.18
C LEU A 571 -15.66 -7.93 16.87
N GLY A 572 -14.55 -7.25 17.15
CA GLY A 572 -13.29 -7.92 17.55
C GLY A 572 -13.43 -8.77 18.81
N ASN A 573 -13.89 -8.17 19.90
CA ASN A 573 -14.07 -8.84 21.20
C ASN A 573 -15.11 -9.97 21.11
N ASN A 574 -16.21 -9.72 20.41
CA ASN A 574 -17.25 -10.72 20.19
C ASN A 574 -16.70 -11.94 19.42
N TRP A 575 -15.94 -11.72 18.34
CA TRP A 575 -15.33 -12.80 17.57
C TRP A 575 -14.39 -13.64 18.42
N ILE A 576 -13.47 -12.99 19.16
CA ILE A 576 -12.52 -13.68 20.03
C ILE A 576 -13.22 -14.50 21.12
N GLU A 577 -14.25 -13.96 21.76
CA GLU A 577 -15.02 -14.70 22.75
C GLU A 577 -15.72 -15.92 22.12
N LYS A 578 -16.38 -15.69 20.99
CA LYS A 578 -17.21 -16.71 20.34
C LYS A 578 -16.39 -17.86 19.78
N ILE A 579 -15.13 -17.68 19.38
CA ILE A 579 -14.28 -18.75 18.83
C ILE A 579 -13.49 -19.54 19.89
N LYS A 580 -13.55 -19.18 21.18
CA LYS A 580 -12.86 -19.93 22.25
C LYS A 580 -13.15 -21.44 22.18
N PRO A 581 -12.14 -22.30 22.48
CA PRO A 581 -10.79 -21.96 22.97
C PRO A 581 -9.79 -21.65 21.84
N PHE A 582 -10.24 -21.53 20.59
CA PHE A 582 -9.35 -21.25 19.46
C PHE A 582 -8.97 -19.77 19.38
N LYS A 583 -7.92 -19.50 18.60
CA LYS A 583 -7.38 -18.17 18.40
C LYS A 583 -6.60 -18.13 17.07
N PRO A 584 -6.77 -17.08 16.24
CA PRO A 584 -5.99 -16.94 15.02
C PRO A 584 -4.53 -16.58 15.34
N ARG A 585 -3.63 -16.92 14.41
CA ARG A 585 -2.22 -16.50 14.51
C ARG A 585 -2.08 -15.00 14.21
N ASN A 586 -2.71 -14.54 13.13
CA ASN A 586 -2.75 -13.13 12.75
C ASN A 586 -4.20 -12.65 12.55
N PHE A 587 -4.43 -11.38 12.88
CA PHE A 587 -5.48 -10.60 12.24
C PHE A 587 -4.87 -9.81 11.08
N PHE A 588 -5.53 -9.88 9.93
CA PHE A 588 -5.18 -9.12 8.75
C PHE A 588 -6.14 -7.96 8.55
N ILE A 589 -5.58 -6.79 8.24
CA ILE A 589 -6.32 -5.63 7.72
C ILE A 589 -5.84 -5.41 6.30
N ASP A 590 -6.79 -5.52 5.38
CA ASP A 590 -6.64 -5.32 3.95
C ASP A 590 -6.24 -3.87 3.63
N SER A 591 -5.90 -3.63 2.36
CA SER A 591 -5.70 -2.28 1.83
C SER A 591 -6.95 -1.41 2.02
N PHE A 592 -6.78 -0.08 1.99
CA PHE A 592 -7.90 0.84 2.26
C PHE A 592 -8.37 1.57 1.00
N GLU A 593 -9.65 1.41 0.68
CA GLU A 593 -10.35 2.08 -0.42
C GLU A 593 -11.19 3.22 0.12
N LEU A 594 -10.58 4.11 0.91
CA LEU A 594 -11.31 5.18 1.60
C LEU A 594 -11.84 6.22 0.60
N ILE A 595 -13.04 6.74 0.90
CA ILE A 595 -13.77 7.67 0.06
C ILE A 595 -14.39 8.77 0.93
N GLY A 596 -14.39 9.99 0.44
CA GLY A 596 -15.08 11.15 1.03
C GLY A 596 -14.56 12.45 0.45
N GLU A 597 -15.23 13.57 0.69
CA GLU A 597 -14.70 14.90 0.39
C GLU A 597 -14.02 15.46 1.65
N LEU A 598 -12.69 15.68 1.63
CA LEU A 598 -11.94 16.10 2.81
C LEU A 598 -12.30 15.27 4.07
N PRO A 599 -11.97 13.96 4.11
CA PRO A 599 -12.21 13.10 5.26
C PRO A 599 -11.89 13.80 6.58
N TRP A 600 -12.83 13.76 7.53
CA TRP A 600 -12.83 14.70 8.67
C TRP A 600 -13.08 14.01 10.00
N SER A 601 -12.89 14.76 11.08
CA SER A 601 -13.30 14.41 12.44
C SER A 601 -13.48 15.68 13.27
N LYS A 602 -14.33 15.67 14.31
CA LYS A 602 -14.53 16.84 15.18
C LYS A 602 -13.22 17.33 15.83
N LYS A 603 -12.27 16.43 16.11
CA LYS A 603 -10.95 16.79 16.67
C LYS A 603 -10.03 17.50 15.67
N PHE A 604 -10.32 17.43 14.37
CA PHE A 604 -9.41 17.85 13.32
C PHE A 604 -9.01 19.32 13.42
N PHE A 605 -9.97 20.23 13.70
CA PHE A 605 -9.66 21.66 13.87
C PHE A 605 -8.63 21.92 14.97
N LYS A 606 -8.84 21.31 16.13
CA LYS A 606 -7.94 21.46 17.28
C LYS A 606 -6.57 20.86 16.99
N THR A 607 -6.52 19.63 16.48
CA THR A 607 -5.27 18.95 16.14
C THR A 607 -4.49 19.73 15.07
N PHE A 608 -5.18 20.28 14.07
CA PHE A 608 -4.58 21.11 13.02
C PHE A 608 -3.93 22.36 13.63
N GLU A 609 -4.66 23.10 14.46
CA GLU A 609 -4.17 24.33 15.07
C GLU A 609 -2.98 24.08 16.01
N GLU A 610 -3.02 22.99 16.79
CA GLU A 610 -1.91 22.56 17.64
C GLU A 610 -0.66 22.18 16.83
N MET A 611 -0.82 21.54 15.67
CA MET A 611 0.29 21.13 14.82
C MET A 611 0.91 22.29 14.03
N HIS A 612 0.09 23.20 13.53
CA HIS A 612 0.51 24.17 12.51
C HIS A 612 0.52 25.62 12.99
N GLY A 613 -0.10 25.90 14.14
CA GLY A 613 -0.13 27.23 14.77
C GLY A 613 -1.05 28.23 14.06
N TYR A 614 -2.00 27.76 13.26
CA TYR A 614 -3.04 28.59 12.65
C TYR A 614 -4.33 27.79 12.42
N SER A 615 -5.46 28.48 12.25
CA SER A 615 -6.73 27.82 11.94
C SER A 615 -6.85 27.51 10.45
N ILE A 616 -7.16 26.26 10.09
CA ILE A 616 -7.49 25.86 8.71
C ILE A 616 -8.80 26.45 8.20
N ALA A 617 -9.71 26.84 9.10
CA ALA A 617 -11.10 27.17 8.76
C ALA A 617 -11.28 28.15 7.59
N PRO A 618 -10.58 29.32 7.53
CA PRO A 618 -10.71 30.26 6.41
C PRO A 618 -10.22 29.69 5.07
N TYR A 619 -9.38 28.65 5.10
CA TYR A 619 -8.70 28.12 3.91
C TYR A 619 -9.33 26.84 3.38
N LEU A 620 -10.29 26.24 4.09
CA LEU A 620 -10.99 25.02 3.66
C LEU A 620 -11.52 25.08 2.21
N PRO A 621 -12.07 26.20 1.70
CA PRO A 621 -12.53 26.26 0.31
C PRO A 621 -11.46 25.90 -0.71
N LEU A 622 -10.18 26.20 -0.45
CA LEU A 622 -9.07 26.00 -1.38
C LEU A 622 -8.69 24.54 -1.60
N ILE A 623 -9.06 23.65 -0.69
CA ILE A 623 -8.58 22.26 -0.68
C ILE A 623 -9.66 21.26 -1.11
N PHE A 624 -10.89 21.71 -1.40
CA PHE A 624 -11.90 20.89 -2.06
C PHE A 624 -11.43 20.40 -3.43
N LYS A 625 -11.75 19.16 -3.77
CA LYS A 625 -11.31 18.51 -5.01
C LYS A 625 -12.50 18.34 -5.95
N LYS A 626 -12.23 18.37 -7.26
CA LYS A 626 -13.28 18.27 -8.29
C LYS A 626 -14.07 16.95 -8.25
N ASN A 627 -13.44 15.89 -7.75
CA ASN A 627 -14.00 14.54 -7.67
C ASN A 627 -13.95 13.99 -6.25
N GLY A 628 -13.97 14.85 -5.22
CA GLY A 628 -13.71 14.44 -3.85
C GLY A 628 -12.38 13.74 -3.68
N GLU A 629 -12.25 12.99 -2.60
CA GLU A 629 -11.13 12.08 -2.34
C GLU A 629 -11.63 10.64 -2.40
N SER A 630 -11.51 10.03 -3.58
CA SER A 630 -11.95 8.66 -3.82
C SER A 630 -10.84 7.91 -4.56
N LYS A 631 -10.36 6.83 -3.97
CA LYS A 631 -9.32 5.98 -4.58
C LYS A 631 -9.70 5.49 -5.97
N TYR A 632 -10.97 5.12 -6.18
CA TYR A 632 -11.48 4.70 -7.49
C TYR A 632 -11.47 5.84 -8.52
N LEU A 633 -11.80 7.08 -8.12
CA LEU A 633 -11.83 8.23 -9.02
C LEU A 633 -10.44 8.79 -9.29
N TYR A 634 -9.53 8.77 -8.31
CA TYR A 634 -8.16 9.25 -8.46
C TYR A 634 -7.40 8.44 -9.49
N ALA A 635 -7.56 7.12 -9.48
CA ALA A 635 -7.02 6.27 -10.52
C ALA A 635 -7.46 6.74 -11.93
N ILE A 636 -8.73 7.07 -12.14
CA ILE A 636 -9.23 7.34 -13.51
C ILE A 636 -9.05 8.82 -13.92
N PHE A 637 -9.30 9.74 -13.00
CA PHE A 637 -9.45 11.16 -13.28
C PHE A 637 -8.31 12.01 -12.74
N GLY A 638 -7.47 11.47 -11.85
CA GLY A 638 -6.43 12.20 -11.14
C GLY A 638 -6.99 13.17 -10.09
N GLU A 639 -6.06 13.90 -9.47
CA GLU A 639 -6.36 14.89 -8.44
C GLU A 639 -6.36 16.31 -9.00
N GLU A 640 -7.42 17.07 -8.75
CA GLU A 640 -7.53 18.47 -9.18
C GLU A 640 -8.29 19.27 -8.12
N PHE A 641 -7.69 20.36 -7.63
CA PHE A 641 -8.38 21.33 -6.77
C PHE A 641 -9.52 22.02 -7.53
N LEU A 642 -10.61 22.30 -6.83
CA LEU A 642 -11.77 22.96 -7.43
C LEU A 642 -11.52 24.45 -7.73
N TYR A 643 -10.64 25.09 -6.96
CA TYR A 643 -10.27 26.50 -7.10
C TYR A 643 -8.76 26.67 -7.22
N GLN A 644 -8.35 27.82 -7.77
CA GLN A 644 -6.96 28.23 -7.82
C GLN A 644 -6.63 29.22 -6.70
N SER A 645 -5.35 29.30 -6.36
CA SER A 645 -4.82 30.26 -5.40
C SER A 645 -3.47 30.81 -5.85
N GLU A 646 -3.07 31.94 -5.27
CA GLU A 646 -1.74 32.51 -5.47
C GLU A 646 -0.74 31.90 -4.48
N HIS A 647 0.55 31.94 -4.82
CA HIS A 647 1.65 31.52 -3.93
C HIS A 647 1.57 30.08 -3.39
N ASN A 648 0.96 29.17 -4.16
CA ASN A 648 0.74 27.78 -3.77
C ASN A 648 -0.02 27.62 -2.43
N LEU A 649 -0.92 28.56 -2.12
CA LEU A 649 -1.67 28.55 -0.87
C LEU A 649 -2.51 27.28 -0.71
N SER A 650 -3.15 26.80 -1.80
CA SER A 650 -3.93 25.56 -1.81
C SER A 650 -3.05 24.36 -1.45
N GLU A 651 -1.88 24.22 -2.09
CA GLU A 651 -0.95 23.13 -1.87
C GLU A 651 -0.41 23.16 -0.44
N ARG A 652 0.00 24.33 0.06
CA ARG A 652 0.52 24.48 1.43
C ARG A 652 -0.51 24.12 2.49
N VAL A 653 -1.76 24.57 2.34
CA VAL A 653 -2.84 24.22 3.27
C VAL A 653 -3.17 22.73 3.16
N TYR A 654 -3.15 22.18 1.94
CA TYR A 654 -3.40 20.76 1.72
C TYR A 654 -2.30 19.88 2.35
N GLU A 655 -1.03 20.26 2.23
CA GLU A 655 0.09 19.60 2.89
C GLU A 655 -0.11 19.55 4.42
N ASP A 656 -0.46 20.68 5.04
CA ASP A 656 -0.73 20.73 6.49
C ASP A 656 -1.98 19.91 6.87
N TYR A 657 -3.01 19.87 6.00
CA TYR A 657 -4.18 19.02 6.16
C TYR A 657 -3.80 17.53 6.12
N LEU A 658 -3.00 17.11 5.13
CA LEU A 658 -2.55 15.73 4.98
C LEU A 658 -1.74 15.27 6.20
N HIS A 659 -0.81 16.09 6.71
CA HIS A 659 -0.06 15.78 7.92
C HIS A 659 -0.95 15.62 9.17
N THR A 660 -1.98 16.48 9.29
CA THR A 660 -2.94 16.37 10.40
C THR A 660 -3.76 15.08 10.28
N ARG A 661 -4.20 14.75 9.06
CA ARG A 661 -4.95 13.52 8.79
C ARG A 661 -4.12 12.28 9.04
N GLU A 662 -2.86 12.27 8.61
CA GLU A 662 -1.90 11.21 8.90
C GLU A 662 -1.77 11.02 10.41
N LYS A 663 -1.53 12.10 11.16
CA LYS A 663 -1.41 12.04 12.62
C LYS A 663 -2.61 11.37 13.26
N LEU A 664 -3.82 11.81 12.90
CA LEU A 664 -5.07 11.25 13.42
C LEU A 664 -5.25 9.79 13.04
N PHE A 665 -5.05 9.42 11.78
CA PHE A 665 -5.14 8.02 11.33
C PHE A 665 -4.20 7.10 12.11
N MET A 666 -2.96 7.54 12.32
CA MET A 666 -1.94 6.79 13.05
C MET A 666 -2.32 6.63 14.53
N THR A 667 -2.79 7.70 15.20
CA THR A 667 -3.05 7.69 16.66
C THR A 667 -4.44 7.23 17.06
N GLU A 668 -5.43 7.43 16.20
CA GLU A 668 -6.85 7.17 16.48
C GLU A 668 -7.31 5.82 15.90
N PHE A 669 -6.63 5.25 14.91
CA PHE A 669 -6.97 3.95 14.33
C PHE A 669 -5.84 2.91 14.43
N LEU A 670 -4.68 3.15 13.80
CA LEU A 670 -3.63 2.12 13.66
C LEU A 670 -2.97 1.72 14.99
N LEU A 671 -2.62 2.69 15.84
CA LEU A 671 -2.04 2.37 17.16
C LEU A 671 -3.05 1.68 18.09
N PRO A 672 -4.32 2.13 18.21
CA PRO A 672 -5.32 1.41 18.99
C PRO A 672 -5.55 -0.03 18.53
N ILE A 673 -5.68 -0.29 17.22
CA ILE A 673 -5.89 -1.66 16.74
C ILE A 673 -4.67 -2.53 17.00
N LYS A 674 -3.45 -2.00 16.81
CA LYS A 674 -2.20 -2.70 17.16
C LYS A 674 -2.12 -3.01 18.65
N ASN A 675 -2.53 -2.09 19.52
CA ASN A 675 -2.52 -2.31 20.97
C ASN A 675 -3.52 -3.39 21.37
N TRP A 676 -4.71 -3.40 20.76
CA TRP A 676 -5.72 -4.44 20.99
C TRP A 676 -5.26 -5.83 20.53
N THR A 677 -4.71 -5.97 19.31
CA THR A 677 -4.20 -7.28 18.87
C THR A 677 -3.06 -7.77 19.76
N SER A 678 -2.18 -6.86 20.20
CA SER A 678 -1.07 -7.18 21.11
C SER A 678 -1.54 -7.64 22.48
N SER A 679 -2.58 -7.04 23.06
CA SER A 679 -3.13 -7.47 24.36
C SER A 679 -3.74 -8.88 24.30
N LEU A 680 -4.18 -9.28 23.11
CA LEU A 680 -4.65 -10.62 22.82
C LEU A 680 -3.50 -11.58 22.47
N ASN A 681 -2.25 -11.13 22.34
CA ASN A 681 -1.14 -11.91 21.76
C ASN A 681 -1.47 -12.47 20.37
N ILE A 682 -2.14 -11.67 19.53
CA ILE A 682 -2.40 -11.92 18.11
C ILE A 682 -1.58 -10.91 17.33
N LYS A 683 -0.94 -11.33 16.24
CA LYS A 683 -0.16 -10.40 15.41
C LYS A 683 -1.07 -9.61 14.49
N LEU A 684 -0.71 -8.36 14.24
CA LEU A 684 -1.31 -7.54 13.19
C LEU A 684 -0.50 -7.68 11.89
N ARG A 685 -1.14 -8.22 10.85
CA ARG A 685 -0.68 -8.16 9.46
C ARG A 685 -1.46 -7.04 8.76
N LEU A 686 -0.77 -6.16 8.03
CA LEU A 686 -1.39 -4.92 7.52
C LEU A 686 -0.88 -4.57 6.13
N GLN A 687 -1.81 -4.32 5.21
CA GLN A 687 -1.58 -3.52 4.01
C GLN A 687 -1.84 -2.03 4.35
N ALA A 688 -0.77 -1.23 4.41
CA ALA A 688 -0.88 0.16 4.85
C ALA A 688 -1.33 1.14 3.76
N HIS A 689 -1.21 0.73 2.49
CA HIS A 689 -1.52 1.59 1.35
C HIS A 689 -3.03 1.76 1.17
N GLY A 690 -3.40 2.85 0.51
CA GLY A 690 -4.79 3.28 0.41
C GLY A 690 -5.29 4.02 1.67
N GLY A 691 -4.66 3.80 2.82
CA GLY A 691 -4.93 4.52 4.07
C GLY A 691 -4.44 5.97 4.06
N TYR A 692 -4.67 6.68 5.17
CA TYR A 692 -4.27 8.09 5.31
C TYR A 692 -2.90 8.32 5.95
N GLY A 693 -2.21 7.26 6.37
CA GLY A 693 -0.90 7.35 7.00
C GLY A 693 0.25 7.38 5.99
N ASN A 694 1.42 7.85 6.41
CA ASN A 694 2.67 7.59 5.68
C ASN A 694 2.89 6.06 5.64
N TYR A 695 2.98 5.50 4.43
CA TYR A 695 3.01 4.06 4.20
C TYR A 695 4.17 3.39 4.94
N LEU A 696 5.37 3.99 4.94
CA LEU A 696 6.53 3.42 5.64
C LEU A 696 6.33 3.40 7.16
N ASP A 697 5.81 4.49 7.72
CA ASP A 697 5.57 4.60 9.16
C ASP A 697 4.40 3.71 9.61
N ALA A 698 3.34 3.60 8.80
CA ALA A 698 2.20 2.72 9.04
C ALA A 698 2.59 1.24 8.94
N TYR A 699 3.38 0.86 7.93
CA TYR A 699 3.95 -0.48 7.83
C TYR A 699 4.80 -0.83 9.05
N ALA A 700 5.60 0.10 9.56
CA ALA A 700 6.44 -0.13 10.73
C ALA A 700 5.64 -0.41 12.02
N ILE A 701 4.38 0.02 12.12
CA ILE A 701 3.48 -0.26 13.27
C ILE A 701 3.08 -1.75 13.30
N ALA A 702 2.85 -2.36 12.14
CA ALA A 702 2.39 -3.75 12.04
C ALA A 702 3.42 -4.75 12.57
N ASP A 703 2.98 -5.93 13.02
CA ASP A 703 3.91 -7.03 13.31
C ASP A 703 4.46 -7.64 12.02
N ILE A 704 3.62 -7.68 10.99
CA ILE A 704 3.94 -8.16 9.64
C ILE A 704 3.45 -7.10 8.64
N PRO A 705 4.35 -6.27 8.08
CA PRO A 705 4.01 -5.42 6.95
C PRO A 705 3.67 -6.27 5.73
N GLU A 706 2.60 -5.93 5.02
CA GLU A 706 2.17 -6.62 3.81
C GLU A 706 2.09 -5.67 2.59
N SER A 707 2.78 -6.02 1.51
CA SER A 707 2.58 -5.38 0.20
C SER A 707 1.60 -6.19 -0.65
N GLU A 708 1.46 -5.83 -1.92
CA GLU A 708 0.63 -6.57 -2.85
C GLU A 708 1.08 -6.49 -4.32
N GLY A 709 0.57 -7.43 -5.12
CA GLY A 709 0.82 -7.52 -6.55
C GLY A 709 -0.16 -6.76 -7.45
N LEU A 710 -1.31 -6.29 -6.93
CA LEU A 710 -2.34 -5.62 -7.73
C LEU A 710 -2.15 -4.09 -7.75
N PHE A 711 -2.11 -3.45 -6.58
CA PHE A 711 -1.85 -2.01 -6.49
C PHE A 711 -0.44 -1.68 -7.00
N ALA A 712 -0.33 -0.55 -7.71
CA ALA A 712 0.87 -0.17 -8.47
C ALA A 712 1.39 -1.30 -9.41
N GLY A 713 0.49 -2.23 -9.80
CA GLY A 713 0.77 -3.48 -10.51
C GLY A 713 1.97 -4.27 -9.96
N GLY A 714 2.16 -4.28 -8.64
CA GLY A 714 3.22 -5.04 -8.00
C GLY A 714 4.62 -4.59 -8.43
N SER A 715 4.79 -3.30 -8.75
CA SER A 715 6.09 -2.77 -9.14
C SER A 715 7.14 -2.99 -8.05
N PHE A 716 8.40 -3.18 -8.46
CA PHE A 716 9.50 -3.38 -7.53
C PHE A 716 9.59 -2.26 -6.49
N ASP A 717 9.45 -1.00 -6.92
CA ASP A 717 9.49 0.17 -6.05
C ASP A 717 8.35 0.19 -5.01
N PHE A 718 7.15 -0.28 -5.38
CA PHE A 718 6.03 -0.38 -4.44
C PHE A 718 6.23 -1.51 -3.42
N LEU A 719 6.65 -2.69 -3.88
CA LEU A 719 6.97 -3.83 -3.00
C LEU A 719 8.09 -3.46 -2.00
N LYS A 720 9.04 -2.62 -2.44
CA LYS A 720 10.10 -2.07 -1.59
C LYS A 720 9.59 -1.25 -0.41
N LEU A 721 8.39 -0.68 -0.43
CA LEU A 721 7.87 0.10 0.70
C LEU A 721 7.70 -0.77 1.96
N ALA A 722 7.01 -1.90 1.83
CA ALA A 722 6.79 -2.81 2.95
C ALA A 722 8.12 -3.43 3.45
N SER A 723 9.00 -3.82 2.53
CA SER A 723 10.29 -4.41 2.92
C SER A 723 11.25 -3.41 3.56
N SER A 724 11.27 -2.15 3.08
CA SER A 724 12.10 -1.10 3.68
C SER A 724 11.64 -0.78 5.10
N ALA A 725 10.32 -0.62 5.31
CA ALA A 725 9.75 -0.44 6.63
C ALA A 725 10.05 -1.64 7.54
N GLY A 726 9.93 -2.86 7.00
CA GLY A 726 10.26 -4.11 7.70
C GLY A 726 11.72 -4.17 8.14
N ASN A 727 12.66 -3.85 7.25
CA ASN A 727 14.10 -3.85 7.52
C ASN A 727 14.46 -2.86 8.65
N ILE A 728 14.00 -1.61 8.53
CA ILE A 728 14.28 -0.54 9.50
C ILE A 728 13.66 -0.86 10.87
N ALA A 729 12.44 -1.38 10.89
CA ALA A 729 11.69 -1.69 12.10
C ALA A 729 11.94 -3.12 12.63
N ASN A 730 12.97 -3.81 12.13
CA ASN A 730 13.39 -5.15 12.54
C ASN A 730 12.27 -6.21 12.49
N LYS A 731 11.44 -6.18 11.45
CA LYS A 731 10.40 -7.16 11.22
C LYS A 731 11.01 -8.42 10.62
N LYS A 732 10.74 -9.56 11.25
CA LYS A 732 11.24 -10.86 10.78
C LYS A 732 10.55 -11.30 9.48
N ILE A 733 9.26 -10.97 9.36
CA ILE A 733 8.41 -11.36 8.24
C ILE A 733 7.90 -10.07 7.58
N VAL A 734 8.03 -10.01 6.26
CA VAL A 734 7.38 -9.05 5.38
C VAL A 734 6.68 -9.85 4.30
N SER A 735 5.37 -9.73 4.22
CA SER A 735 4.56 -10.53 3.32
C SER A 735 4.08 -9.75 2.10
N SER A 736 3.61 -10.47 1.09
CA SER A 736 2.92 -9.87 -0.05
C SER A 736 1.76 -10.73 -0.48
N GLU A 737 0.60 -10.11 -0.59
CA GLU A 737 -0.48 -10.62 -1.40
C GLU A 737 -0.02 -10.69 -2.86
N SER A 738 -0.03 -11.87 -3.44
CA SER A 738 0.69 -12.16 -4.67
C SER A 738 -0.17 -12.93 -5.66
N PHE A 739 0.31 -12.94 -6.90
CA PHE A 739 -0.29 -13.68 -8.02
C PHE A 739 -1.64 -13.13 -8.45
N ILE A 740 -1.76 -11.81 -8.52
CA ILE A 740 -2.95 -11.08 -8.95
C ILE A 740 -2.58 -10.10 -10.07
N LYS A 741 -3.49 -9.91 -11.02
CA LYS A 741 -3.35 -8.95 -12.14
C LYS A 741 -4.74 -8.61 -12.68
N ILE A 742 -4.91 -7.40 -13.21
CA ILE A 742 -6.12 -7.03 -13.97
C ILE A 742 -5.97 -7.47 -15.43
N ASP A 743 -6.88 -8.29 -15.95
CA ASP A 743 -6.90 -8.71 -17.36
C ASP A 743 -8.35 -8.94 -17.85
N PHE A 744 -8.60 -8.73 -19.14
CA PHE A 744 -9.90 -9.03 -19.76
C PHE A 744 -10.10 -10.53 -19.94
N ASN A 745 -9.01 -11.29 -20.08
CA ASN A 745 -9.03 -12.75 -20.09
C ASN A 745 -8.66 -13.25 -18.68
N TYR A 746 -9.67 -13.53 -17.87
CA TYR A 746 -9.50 -13.98 -16.48
C TYR A 746 -8.82 -15.36 -16.37
N ASN A 747 -8.60 -16.06 -17.49
CA ASN A 747 -7.99 -17.39 -17.53
C ASN A 747 -6.45 -17.35 -17.42
N LYS A 748 -6.03 -17.62 -16.18
CA LYS A 748 -4.78 -18.22 -15.65
C LYS A 748 -3.43 -17.59 -15.97
N LEU A 749 -2.82 -17.14 -14.87
CA LEU A 749 -1.37 -17.20 -14.70
C LEU A 749 -0.88 -18.64 -14.96
N LYS A 750 0.18 -18.77 -15.74
CA LYS A 750 0.92 -20.04 -15.89
C LYS A 750 1.96 -20.18 -14.79
N ILE A 751 2.52 -21.37 -14.61
CA ILE A 751 3.53 -21.61 -13.57
C ILE A 751 4.69 -20.61 -13.67
N GLU A 752 5.13 -20.28 -14.88
CA GLU A 752 6.22 -19.33 -15.13
C GLU A 752 5.86 -17.90 -14.70
N ASP A 753 4.57 -17.55 -14.73
CA ASP A 753 4.08 -16.26 -14.24
C ASP A 753 4.13 -16.19 -12.70
N TYR A 754 3.80 -17.29 -12.01
CA TYR A 754 3.95 -17.39 -10.55
C TYR A 754 5.44 -17.28 -10.16
N GLU A 755 6.32 -18.00 -10.85
CA GLU A 755 7.76 -17.96 -10.59
C GLU A 755 8.33 -16.54 -10.79
N ARG A 756 7.94 -15.86 -11.87
CA ARG A 756 8.36 -14.49 -12.16
C ARG A 756 7.86 -13.49 -11.13
N LEU A 757 6.58 -13.54 -10.77
CA LEU A 757 5.98 -12.63 -9.78
C LEU A 757 6.59 -12.85 -8.39
N ALA A 758 6.80 -14.10 -7.99
CA ALA A 758 7.48 -14.44 -6.75
C ALA A 758 8.94 -13.94 -6.78
N GLY A 759 9.63 -14.15 -7.90
CA GLY A 759 11.01 -13.71 -8.09
C GLY A 759 11.20 -12.20 -7.89
N ASN A 760 10.28 -11.42 -8.46
CA ASN A 760 10.23 -9.97 -8.26
C ASN A 760 9.99 -9.61 -6.78
N ALA A 761 9.03 -10.26 -6.11
CA ALA A 761 8.71 -10.00 -4.70
C ALA A 761 9.89 -10.30 -3.78
N PHE A 762 10.54 -11.46 -3.92
CA PHE A 762 11.70 -11.82 -3.11
C PHE A 762 12.90 -10.90 -3.39
N ALA A 763 13.13 -10.51 -4.65
CA ALA A 763 14.16 -9.51 -4.98
C ALA A 763 13.87 -8.15 -4.31
N ALA A 764 12.60 -7.77 -4.19
CA ALA A 764 12.19 -6.57 -3.46
C ALA A 764 12.27 -6.74 -1.93
N GLY A 765 12.70 -7.89 -1.41
CA GLY A 765 12.87 -8.14 0.02
C GLY A 765 11.63 -8.66 0.74
N ILE A 766 10.55 -9.00 0.01
CA ILE A 766 9.46 -9.80 0.57
C ILE A 766 10.01 -11.17 0.94
N ASN A 767 9.52 -11.77 2.02
CA ASN A 767 10.01 -13.08 2.49
C ASN A 767 8.92 -14.03 2.97
N GLN A 768 7.65 -13.72 2.70
CA GLN A 768 6.50 -14.62 2.85
C GLN A 768 5.45 -14.30 1.79
N ILE A 769 5.04 -15.30 1.02
CA ILE A 769 4.04 -15.14 -0.04
C ILE A 769 2.65 -15.51 0.48
N VAL A 770 1.67 -14.67 0.14
CA VAL A 770 0.25 -14.93 0.37
C VAL A 770 -0.46 -14.96 -0.98
N PHE A 771 -1.08 -16.08 -1.32
CA PHE A 771 -1.78 -16.20 -2.60
C PHE A 771 -3.09 -15.39 -2.54
N HIS A 772 -3.30 -14.49 -3.52
CA HIS A 772 -4.60 -13.91 -3.89
C HIS A 772 -5.38 -14.96 -4.70
N GLY A 773 -5.57 -16.18 -4.25
CA GLY A 773 -6.49 -16.56 -3.19
C GLY A 773 -7.43 -17.60 -3.81
N TYR A 774 -8.08 -18.40 -2.99
CA TYR A 774 -8.89 -19.53 -3.41
C TYR A 774 -10.35 -19.26 -3.08
N PRO A 775 -11.27 -19.29 -4.06
CA PRO A 775 -12.69 -19.21 -3.76
C PRO A 775 -13.20 -20.58 -3.30
N TYR A 776 -13.87 -20.62 -2.15
CA TYR A 776 -14.59 -21.81 -1.69
C TYR A 776 -15.45 -22.37 -2.84
N GLU A 777 -15.36 -23.68 -3.09
CA GLU A 777 -16.06 -24.29 -4.22
C GLU A 777 -17.58 -24.28 -3.95
N LEU A 778 -18.23 -23.26 -4.50
CA LEU A 778 -19.67 -23.04 -4.51
C LEU A 778 -20.16 -23.00 -5.95
N SER A 779 -21.18 -23.79 -6.26
CA SER A 779 -21.87 -23.74 -7.55
C SER A 779 -23.27 -23.16 -7.41
N TYR A 780 -23.69 -22.29 -8.32
CA TYR A 780 -24.99 -21.59 -8.29
C TYR A 780 -25.78 -21.63 -9.60
#